data_AF-A0A5B8XQR1-F1
#
_entry.id   AF-A0A5B8XQR1-F1
#
_cell.length_a   1.000
_cell.length_b   1.000
_cell.length_c   1.000
_cell.angle_alpha   90.00
_cell.angle_beta   90.00
_cell.angle_gamma   90.00
#
_symmetry.space_group_name_H-M   'P 1'
#
loop_
_entity.id
_entity.type
_entity.pdbx_description
1 polymer ?
#
loop_
_entity_poly.entity_id
_entity_poly.type
_entity_poly.pdbx_seq_one_letter_code
_entity_poly.pdbx_strand_id
1 'polypeptide(L)'
;MKKIAVLCFVLGVGASCTYEPGFGDLSCSDEGATDARGRTCQGGFWIGGTDTPDMDLDQPVDMPEPDMPQVDMTDMADMTCEPEADSELCEGVEAQCGAITTTDRCGVQRTVDCGTCTAPEECGAVEANKCACIPETALQFCLRNSKTCGEFTGEDNCGETRTEECGTCTLPAVCGGGGTDNVCACPDQTDQEFCDFYGAECGQLQELDACQQTRLVDCGGCTNPETCGGGAPGQDNICGCTPETNQVFCDRNSKDCGTFNGTDNCGDPRTAECGTCTSPETCGGGASPVANVCACTPESNQTFCDRNGKDCGSFAGTDNCGAARTANCGTCTSPETCGGGASPVANVCACTPESNQTFCDRNGKDCGSFAGTDNCGAARTANCGTCTSPETCGGGASPVANVCACTPESNQTFCDRNGKDCGSFAGTDNCGAARTANCGTCTSPETCGGGASPVANVCACTPESNQDFCDRNGKDCGSFAGTDNCGAARTANCGSCTSPETCGGGASPEANVCACTPESNQDFCDRNGKDCGSFAGTDNCGAARTTNCGSCTSPETCGGGASPEANVCACTPESDQDFCDRNGKDCGSFAGTDNCGAARTASCGNCANANETCGGGDPGEANVCGCDPEAQTDFCERLGVCGAAVTDNDICGNEVTFDCSAVACLGQLSCDTNEECSCTDCSACDTGTRCIKGDSSYGTCNAGGNCN
;
A
#
# COMPACT_ATOMS: atom_id res chain seq x y z
N MET A 1 -23.89 15.29 -1.13
CA MET A 1 -24.65 16.56 -1.18
C MET A 1 -25.66 16.49 -2.33
N LYS A 2 -26.76 17.23 -2.19
CA LYS A 2 -28.11 17.04 -2.78
C LYS A 2 -28.24 16.76 -4.29
N LYS A 3 -29.24 15.91 -4.56
CA LYS A 3 -29.97 15.60 -5.81
C LYS A 3 -30.51 16.86 -6.52
N ILE A 4 -30.74 16.79 -7.84
CA ILE A 4 -32.04 17.00 -8.52
C ILE A 4 -31.88 16.75 -10.04
N ALA A 5 -32.76 15.91 -10.57
CA ALA A 5 -33.10 15.81 -11.99
C ALA A 5 -34.44 16.54 -12.18
N VAL A 6 -34.59 17.38 -13.22
CA VAL A 6 -35.91 17.72 -13.80
C VAL A 6 -35.73 18.05 -15.29
N LEU A 7 -36.53 17.31 -16.06
CA LEU A 7 -36.89 17.43 -17.46
C LEU A 7 -37.79 18.66 -17.70
N CYS A 8 -37.61 19.43 -18.79
CA CYS A 8 -38.71 20.24 -19.31
C CYS A 8 -38.64 20.42 -20.84
N PHE A 9 -39.75 20.03 -21.46
CA PHE A 9 -40.08 20.00 -22.88
C PHE A 9 -40.66 21.37 -23.28
N VAL A 10 -40.25 21.94 -24.42
CA VAL A 10 -41.02 23.01 -25.11
C VAL A 10 -41.04 22.71 -26.61
N LEU A 11 -42.26 22.64 -27.14
CA LEU A 11 -42.64 22.51 -28.55
C LEU A 11 -42.29 23.77 -29.35
N GLY A 12 -41.91 23.60 -30.61
CA GLY A 12 -41.84 24.69 -31.59
C GLY A 12 -41.68 24.18 -33.02
N VAL A 13 -42.79 24.15 -33.75
CA VAL A 13 -42.87 23.92 -35.20
C VAL A 13 -42.21 25.08 -35.93
N GLY A 14 -41.41 24.83 -36.97
CA GLY A 14 -40.91 25.89 -37.83
C GLY A 14 -39.85 25.40 -38.81
N ALA A 15 -40.25 25.25 -40.07
CA ALA A 15 -39.32 25.10 -41.19
C ALA A 15 -38.28 26.23 -41.15
N SER A 16 -37.01 25.89 -41.35
CA SER A 16 -35.96 26.86 -41.66
C SER A 16 -35.17 26.33 -42.85
N CYS A 17 -35.39 26.96 -43.99
CA CYS A 17 -34.42 27.03 -45.06
C CYS A 17 -33.19 27.75 -44.52
N THR A 18 -32.02 27.11 -44.53
CA THR A 18 -30.75 27.82 -44.40
C THR A 18 -30.12 27.93 -45.78
N TYR A 19 -30.21 29.14 -46.30
CA TYR A 19 -29.43 29.67 -47.41
C TYR A 19 -28.11 30.20 -46.79
N GLU A 20 -26.98 29.60 -47.17
CA GLU A 20 -25.65 30.14 -46.88
C GLU A 20 -25.26 31.15 -47.96
N PRO A 21 -24.91 32.40 -47.62
CA PRO A 21 -23.97 33.16 -48.42
C PRO A 21 -22.58 32.99 -47.81
N GLY A 22 -21.65 32.49 -48.61
CA GLY A 22 -20.24 32.41 -48.24
C GLY A 22 -19.64 33.80 -48.05
N PHE A 23 -19.39 34.19 -46.81
CA PHE A 23 -18.49 35.28 -46.42
C PHE A 23 -17.71 34.85 -45.17
N GLY A 24 -16.85 33.84 -45.32
CA GLY A 24 -16.10 33.26 -44.20
C GLY A 24 -14.96 34.13 -43.65
N ASP A 25 -14.62 35.25 -44.29
CA ASP A 25 -13.42 36.04 -43.92
C ASP A 25 -13.75 37.39 -43.23
N LEU A 26 -15.03 37.62 -42.87
CA LEU A 26 -15.54 38.86 -42.27
C LEU A 26 -16.22 38.68 -40.91
N SER A 27 -16.64 37.47 -40.54
CA SER A 27 -17.31 37.20 -39.26
C SER A 27 -16.32 36.69 -38.21
N CYS A 28 -16.58 37.05 -36.96
CA CYS A 28 -15.83 36.59 -35.80
C CYS A 28 -16.80 36.13 -34.71
N SER A 29 -16.46 35.05 -34.02
CA SER A 29 -17.30 34.47 -32.97
C SER A 29 -16.96 34.99 -31.58
N ASP A 30 -15.74 35.49 -31.40
CA ASP A 30 -15.18 35.87 -30.10
C ASP A 30 -14.96 37.39 -30.02
N GLU A 31 -15.93 38.07 -29.41
CA GLU A 31 -15.92 39.53 -29.22
C GLU A 31 -14.64 39.99 -28.49
N GLY A 32 -13.91 40.94 -29.09
CA GLY A 32 -12.64 41.46 -28.58
C GLY A 32 -11.38 40.68 -29.00
N ALA A 33 -11.49 39.58 -29.75
CA ALA A 33 -10.34 38.89 -30.31
C ALA A 33 -9.60 39.74 -31.35
N THR A 34 -8.30 39.49 -31.56
CA THR A 34 -7.49 40.10 -32.63
C THR A 34 -6.98 39.02 -33.57
N ASP A 35 -7.18 39.18 -34.87
CA ASP A 35 -6.72 38.19 -35.85
C ASP A 35 -5.25 38.42 -36.29
N ALA A 36 -4.73 37.51 -37.12
CA ALA A 36 -3.37 37.60 -37.65
C ALA A 36 -3.12 38.83 -38.54
N ARG A 37 -4.17 39.57 -38.93
CA ARG A 37 -4.14 40.79 -39.75
C ARG A 37 -4.34 42.06 -38.89
N GLY A 38 -4.36 41.93 -37.56
CA GLY A 38 -4.49 43.06 -36.64
C GLY A 38 -5.90 43.64 -36.50
N ARG A 39 -6.92 42.90 -36.96
CA ARG A 39 -8.34 43.32 -36.90
C ARG A 39 -8.95 42.91 -35.57
N THR A 40 -9.79 43.75 -34.95
CA THR A 40 -10.44 43.48 -33.64
C THR A 40 -11.91 43.11 -33.84
N CYS A 41 -12.37 42.03 -33.22
CA CYS A 41 -13.75 41.59 -33.29
C CYS A 41 -14.68 42.54 -32.52
N GLN A 42 -15.60 43.22 -33.22
CA GLN A 42 -16.64 44.06 -32.63
C GLN A 42 -18.00 43.81 -33.32
N GLY A 43 -19.02 43.46 -32.55
CA GLY A 43 -20.36 43.19 -33.03
C GLY A 43 -20.47 41.94 -33.91
N GLY A 44 -19.58 40.95 -33.74
CA GLY A 44 -19.52 39.75 -34.57
C GLY A 44 -18.81 39.92 -35.92
N PHE A 45 -18.16 41.07 -36.15
CA PHE A 45 -17.38 41.38 -37.36
C PHE A 45 -15.96 41.82 -37.01
N TRP A 46 -14.99 41.51 -37.87
CA TRP A 46 -13.60 41.99 -37.73
C TRP A 46 -13.50 43.48 -38.13
N ILE A 47 -13.07 44.37 -37.23
CA ILE A 47 -12.97 45.82 -37.44
C ILE A 47 -11.53 46.32 -37.15
N GLY A 48 -10.98 47.17 -38.03
CA GLY A 48 -9.62 47.71 -37.94
C GLY A 48 -8.57 46.84 -38.65
N GLY A 49 -7.43 47.41 -39.05
CA GLY A 49 -6.41 46.77 -39.90
C GLY A 49 -5.97 47.72 -41.03
N THR A 50 -4.69 47.69 -41.44
CA THR A 50 -4.10 48.62 -42.43
C THR A 50 -4.26 48.16 -43.89
N ASP A 51 -5.15 47.23 -44.15
CA ASP A 51 -5.42 46.76 -45.51
C ASP A 51 -6.56 47.56 -46.11
N THR A 52 -6.22 48.47 -47.01
CA THR A 52 -7.14 49.02 -48.01
C THR A 52 -7.81 47.86 -48.74
N PRO A 53 -9.13 47.66 -48.61
CA PRO A 53 -9.83 46.69 -49.42
C PRO A 53 -9.92 47.26 -50.83
N ASP A 54 -9.28 46.57 -51.76
CA ASP A 54 -9.51 46.70 -53.20
C ASP A 54 -10.93 46.16 -53.49
N MET A 55 -11.93 47.02 -53.25
CA MET A 55 -13.30 46.80 -53.72
C MET A 55 -13.44 47.49 -55.06
N ASP A 56 -13.06 46.77 -56.10
CA ASP A 56 -13.40 47.10 -57.48
C ASP A 56 -14.88 46.77 -57.70
N LEU A 57 -15.76 47.68 -57.26
CA LEU A 57 -17.18 47.65 -57.56
C LEU A 57 -17.77 49.07 -57.59
N ASP A 58 -17.53 49.80 -58.67
CA ASP A 58 -18.37 50.93 -59.06
C ASP A 58 -18.67 50.84 -60.56
N GLN A 59 -19.82 50.23 -60.89
CA GLN A 59 -20.60 50.66 -62.05
C GLN A 59 -21.54 51.76 -61.57
N PRO A 60 -21.48 52.98 -62.11
CA PRO A 60 -22.59 53.91 -62.02
C PRO A 60 -23.41 53.86 -63.31
N VAL A 61 -24.62 53.34 -63.17
CA VAL A 61 -25.77 53.77 -63.96
C VAL A 61 -26.19 55.16 -63.47
N ASP A 62 -26.50 56.03 -64.43
CA ASP A 62 -27.16 57.35 -64.35
C ASP A 62 -26.41 58.56 -63.77
N MET A 63 -26.15 59.51 -64.69
CA MET A 63 -26.10 60.96 -64.45
C MET A 63 -27.45 61.43 -63.88
N PRO A 64 -27.50 62.37 -62.90
CA PRO A 64 -27.00 63.74 -63.11
C PRO A 64 -26.37 64.44 -61.88
N GLU A 65 -25.63 65.52 -62.21
CA GLU A 65 -25.23 66.69 -61.39
C GLU A 65 -24.33 66.50 -60.16
N PRO A 66 -23.18 67.22 -60.10
CA PRO A 66 -22.55 67.58 -58.85
C PRO A 66 -23.01 68.98 -58.40
N ASP A 67 -23.42 69.06 -57.14
CA ASP A 67 -23.51 70.29 -56.36
C ASP A 67 -22.19 71.08 -56.41
N MET A 68 -22.27 72.36 -56.78
CA MET A 68 -21.25 73.34 -56.43
C MET A 68 -21.37 73.73 -54.95
N PRO A 69 -20.26 73.83 -54.20
CA PRO A 69 -20.29 74.38 -52.85
C PRO A 69 -20.48 75.90 -52.89
N GLN A 70 -21.33 76.39 -51.99
CA GLN A 70 -21.46 77.81 -51.68
C GLN A 70 -20.11 78.39 -51.25
N VAL A 71 -19.69 79.50 -51.86
CA VAL A 71 -18.65 80.35 -51.28
C VAL A 71 -19.31 81.64 -50.82
N ASP A 72 -19.35 81.76 -49.50
CA ASP A 72 -19.65 82.93 -48.71
C ASP A 72 -18.60 84.04 -48.96
N MET A 73 -19.08 85.28 -48.90
CA MET A 73 -18.39 86.51 -49.24
C MET A 73 -17.27 86.87 -48.25
N THR A 74 -16.02 86.58 -48.62
CA THR A 74 -14.80 87.26 -48.14
C THR A 74 -13.81 87.33 -49.29
N ASP A 75 -14.01 88.18 -50.29
CA ASP A 75 -13.70 89.62 -50.31
C ASP A 75 -12.22 89.97 -49.97
N MET A 76 -11.51 90.26 -51.07
CA MET A 76 -10.37 91.18 -51.27
C MET A 76 -9.00 90.90 -50.65
N ALA A 77 -8.12 90.27 -51.44
CA ALA A 77 -6.91 90.94 -51.98
C ALA A 77 -6.01 89.95 -52.78
N ASP A 78 -6.24 89.81 -54.10
CA ASP A 78 -5.19 89.61 -55.11
C ASP A 78 -5.84 89.59 -56.51
N MET A 79 -5.62 90.62 -57.34
CA MET A 79 -6.15 90.66 -58.71
C MET A 79 -4.99 90.63 -59.71
N THR A 80 -4.57 89.42 -60.08
CA THR A 80 -3.89 89.15 -61.35
C THR A 80 -4.94 89.10 -62.46
N CYS A 81 -4.79 89.90 -63.52
CA CYS A 81 -5.72 89.90 -64.65
C CYS A 81 -5.61 88.59 -65.43
N GLU A 82 -6.73 87.88 -65.62
CA GLU A 82 -6.80 86.73 -66.54
C GLU A 82 -7.18 87.21 -67.96
N PRO A 83 -6.34 86.96 -68.97
CA PRO A 83 -6.63 87.31 -70.36
C PRO A 83 -7.68 86.37 -70.97
N GLU A 84 -8.43 86.83 -71.97
CA GLU A 84 -9.36 85.98 -72.72
C GLU A 84 -8.67 84.76 -73.34
N ALA A 85 -9.43 83.69 -73.50
CA ALA A 85 -9.02 82.57 -74.34
C ALA A 85 -8.97 83.00 -75.82
N ASP A 86 -8.13 82.33 -76.62
CA ASP A 86 -7.93 82.66 -78.04
C ASP A 86 -9.25 82.64 -78.84
N SER A 87 -10.18 81.72 -78.50
CA SER A 87 -11.51 81.65 -79.11
C SER A 87 -12.38 82.87 -78.81
N GLU A 88 -12.35 83.39 -77.59
CA GLU A 88 -13.09 84.60 -77.21
C GLU A 88 -12.49 85.85 -77.88
N LEU A 89 -11.17 85.86 -78.08
CA LEU A 89 -10.47 86.92 -78.81
C LEU A 89 -10.85 86.94 -80.30
N CYS A 90 -11.01 85.76 -80.90
CA CYS A 90 -11.46 85.59 -82.28
C CYS A 90 -12.91 86.01 -82.48
N GLU A 91 -13.81 85.63 -81.56
CA GLU A 91 -15.20 86.11 -81.56
C GLU A 91 -15.28 87.63 -81.39
N GLY A 92 -14.45 88.21 -80.51
CA GLY A 92 -14.44 89.65 -80.23
C GLY A 92 -14.07 90.54 -81.42
N VAL A 93 -13.35 90.02 -82.42
CA VAL A 93 -13.05 90.72 -83.68
C VAL A 93 -13.75 90.09 -84.90
N GLU A 94 -14.69 89.19 -84.64
CA GLU A 94 -15.45 88.43 -85.62
C GLU A 94 -14.61 87.65 -86.65
N ALA A 95 -13.40 87.22 -86.29
CA ALA A 95 -12.56 86.39 -87.16
C ALA A 95 -12.97 84.91 -87.07
N GLN A 96 -13.31 84.30 -88.21
CA GLN A 96 -13.69 82.89 -88.34
C GLN A 96 -12.51 81.98 -88.72
N CYS A 97 -11.42 82.58 -89.20
CA CYS A 97 -10.25 81.85 -89.68
C CYS A 97 -9.03 82.77 -89.75
N GLY A 98 -7.84 82.18 -89.80
CA GLY A 98 -6.57 82.88 -90.02
C GLY A 98 -6.05 83.63 -88.80
N ALA A 99 -4.79 84.07 -88.89
CA ALA A 99 -4.11 84.74 -87.79
C ALA A 99 -4.49 86.23 -87.70
N ILE A 100 -4.95 86.64 -86.52
CA ILE A 100 -5.23 88.02 -86.17
C ILE A 100 -4.28 88.49 -85.07
N THR A 101 -4.04 89.80 -84.97
CA THR A 101 -3.36 90.38 -83.81
C THR A 101 -4.26 91.43 -83.19
N THR A 102 -4.71 91.18 -81.96
CA THR A 102 -5.60 92.08 -81.21
C THR A 102 -5.14 92.16 -79.75
N THR A 103 -5.74 93.05 -78.95
CA THR A 103 -5.36 93.27 -77.54
C THR A 103 -6.38 92.60 -76.63
N ASP A 104 -5.92 91.84 -75.65
CA ASP A 104 -6.78 91.21 -74.63
C ASP A 104 -7.27 92.23 -73.58
N ARG A 105 -8.23 91.85 -72.72
CA ARG A 105 -8.78 92.69 -71.64
C ARG A 105 -7.75 93.05 -70.59
N CYS A 106 -6.62 92.37 -70.55
CA CYS A 106 -5.49 92.70 -69.70
C CYS A 106 -4.55 93.74 -70.32
N GLY A 107 -4.84 94.20 -71.54
CA GLY A 107 -4.07 95.21 -72.26
C GLY A 107 -2.84 94.66 -72.97
N VAL A 108 -2.71 93.34 -73.11
CA VAL A 108 -1.58 92.69 -73.79
C VAL A 108 -1.96 92.39 -75.24
N GLN A 109 -1.11 92.81 -76.18
CA GLN A 109 -1.29 92.50 -77.59
C GLN A 109 -0.90 91.04 -77.87
N ARG A 110 -1.82 90.28 -78.46
CA ARG A 110 -1.67 88.84 -78.73
C ARG A 110 -2.02 88.54 -80.18
N THR A 111 -1.21 87.69 -80.81
CA THR A 111 -1.50 87.11 -82.12
C THR A 111 -2.13 85.74 -81.90
N VAL A 112 -3.36 85.54 -82.38
CA VAL A 112 -4.11 84.29 -82.23
C VAL A 112 -4.59 83.82 -83.61
N ASP A 113 -4.65 82.51 -83.82
CA ASP A 113 -5.15 81.90 -85.05
C ASP A 113 -6.60 81.48 -84.84
N CYS A 114 -7.52 82.10 -85.59
CA CYS A 114 -8.96 81.91 -85.45
C CYS A 114 -9.50 80.70 -86.20
N GLY A 115 -8.61 79.82 -86.65
CA GLY A 115 -8.94 78.53 -87.24
C GLY A 115 -8.81 78.50 -88.76
N THR A 116 -9.27 77.41 -89.36
CA THR A 116 -9.23 77.18 -90.80
C THR A 116 -10.63 76.89 -91.33
N CYS A 117 -10.92 77.35 -92.54
CA CYS A 117 -12.19 77.07 -93.20
C CYS A 117 -12.26 75.61 -93.68
N THR A 118 -13.46 75.04 -93.70
CA THR A 118 -13.73 73.73 -94.30
C THR A 118 -13.88 73.87 -95.82
N ALA A 119 -13.12 73.09 -96.59
CA ALA A 119 -13.22 73.10 -98.04
C ALA A 119 -14.68 72.86 -98.50
N PRO A 120 -15.18 73.61 -99.49
CA PRO A 120 -14.46 74.47 -100.44
C PRO A 120 -14.30 75.95 -100.03
N GLU A 121 -14.52 76.29 -98.76
CA GLU A 121 -14.33 77.67 -98.28
C GLU A 121 -12.86 77.99 -98.06
N GLU A 122 -12.43 79.19 -98.48
CA GLU A 122 -11.09 79.72 -98.25
C GLU A 122 -11.13 80.93 -97.32
N CYS A 123 -10.17 80.98 -96.41
CA CYS A 123 -10.06 82.06 -95.45
C CYS A 123 -9.63 83.36 -96.13
N GLY A 124 -10.42 84.43 -95.98
CA GLY A 124 -10.10 85.72 -96.56
C GLY A 124 -10.53 85.90 -98.02
N ALA A 125 -11.26 84.93 -98.60
CA ALA A 125 -11.56 84.92 -100.04
C ALA A 125 -12.46 86.09 -100.49
N VAL A 126 -13.35 86.57 -99.62
CA VAL A 126 -14.24 87.72 -99.90
C VAL A 126 -14.00 88.85 -98.91
N GLU A 127 -13.86 88.54 -97.62
CA GLU A 127 -13.51 89.47 -96.55
C GLU A 127 -12.42 88.87 -95.67
N ALA A 128 -11.49 89.70 -95.18
CA ALA A 128 -10.35 89.24 -94.38
C ALA A 128 -10.82 88.46 -93.12
N ASN A 129 -10.20 87.31 -92.86
CA ASN A 129 -10.47 86.46 -91.70
C ASN A 129 -11.91 85.89 -91.63
N LYS A 130 -12.65 85.89 -92.74
CA LYS A 130 -13.95 85.19 -92.90
C LYS A 130 -13.80 84.03 -93.87
N CYS A 131 -14.55 82.96 -93.62
CA CYS A 131 -14.64 81.84 -94.55
C CYS A 131 -15.65 82.18 -95.65
N ALA A 132 -15.25 82.02 -96.91
CA ALA A 132 -16.15 82.15 -98.05
C ALA A 132 -15.83 81.11 -99.11
N CYS A 133 -16.87 80.56 -99.74
CA CYS A 133 -16.71 79.57 -100.79
C CYS A 133 -16.13 80.20 -102.06
N ILE A 134 -15.15 79.54 -102.67
CA ILE A 134 -14.66 79.88 -104.00
C ILE A 134 -15.40 79.00 -105.01
N PRO A 135 -16.21 79.58 -105.91
CA PRO A 135 -16.88 78.82 -106.94
C PRO A 135 -15.88 78.09 -107.83
N GLU A 136 -16.12 76.81 -108.07
CA GLU A 136 -15.32 76.03 -109.00
C GLU A 136 -15.38 76.61 -110.42
N THR A 137 -14.34 76.38 -111.22
CA THR A 137 -14.37 76.76 -112.64
C THR A 137 -15.40 75.92 -113.41
N ALA A 138 -15.89 76.41 -114.55
CA ALA A 138 -16.81 75.65 -115.40
C ALA A 138 -16.28 74.25 -115.78
N LEU A 139 -14.97 74.14 -116.02
CA LEU A 139 -14.33 72.85 -116.31
C LEU A 139 -14.37 71.90 -115.10
N GLN A 140 -14.10 72.40 -113.89
CA GLN A 140 -14.15 71.61 -112.66
C GLN A 140 -15.58 71.16 -112.36
N PHE A 141 -16.57 72.04 -112.56
CA PHE A 141 -17.99 71.70 -112.44
C PHE A 141 -18.39 70.55 -113.37
N CYS A 142 -17.98 70.61 -114.64
CA CYS A 142 -18.25 69.55 -115.60
C CYS A 142 -17.54 68.25 -115.26
N LEU A 143 -16.25 68.30 -114.89
CA LEU A 143 -15.49 67.11 -114.50
C LEU A 143 -16.03 66.44 -113.24
N ARG A 144 -16.41 67.22 -112.21
CA ARG A 144 -16.98 66.71 -110.97
C ARG A 144 -18.30 65.99 -111.21
N ASN A 145 -19.12 66.49 -112.13
CA ASN A 145 -20.38 65.88 -112.51
C ASN A 145 -20.24 64.83 -113.62
N SER A 146 -19.01 64.46 -113.98
CA SER A 146 -18.68 63.49 -115.04
C SER A 146 -19.31 63.83 -116.39
N LYS A 147 -19.51 65.13 -116.69
CA LYS A 147 -20.08 65.61 -117.95
C LYS A 147 -18.96 66.04 -118.89
N THR A 148 -18.98 65.48 -120.10
CA THR A 148 -17.93 65.69 -121.11
C THR A 148 -18.46 66.31 -122.40
N CYS A 149 -19.77 66.56 -122.48
CA CYS A 149 -20.38 67.30 -123.58
C CYS A 149 -21.73 67.94 -123.25
N GLY A 150 -22.08 68.96 -124.03
CA GLY A 150 -23.38 69.62 -124.02
C GLY A 150 -23.67 70.41 -122.75
N GLU A 151 -24.83 71.06 -122.73
CA GLU A 151 -25.28 71.89 -121.61
C GLU A 151 -25.68 71.02 -120.41
N PHE A 152 -25.09 71.27 -119.25
CA PHE A 152 -25.45 70.64 -118.00
C PHE A 152 -25.80 71.71 -116.95
N THR A 153 -26.92 71.50 -116.25
CA THR A 153 -27.35 72.34 -115.13
C THR A 153 -27.32 71.53 -113.84
N GLY A 154 -26.69 72.08 -112.80
CA GLY A 154 -26.54 71.45 -111.50
C GLY A 154 -26.00 72.42 -110.44
N GLU A 155 -25.95 71.97 -109.19
CA GLU A 155 -25.36 72.75 -108.09
C GLU A 155 -23.83 72.65 -108.14
N ASP A 156 -23.16 73.78 -108.00
CA ASP A 156 -21.71 73.85 -107.90
C ASP A 156 -21.21 73.44 -106.52
N ASN A 157 -19.90 73.46 -106.32
CA ASN A 157 -19.28 73.15 -105.04
C ASN A 157 -19.71 74.11 -103.90
N CYS A 158 -20.25 75.29 -104.21
CA CYS A 158 -20.79 76.23 -103.25
C CYS A 158 -22.30 76.08 -103.02
N GLY A 159 -22.96 75.12 -103.67
CA GLY A 159 -24.40 74.88 -103.58
C GLY A 159 -25.23 75.83 -104.45
N GLU A 160 -24.61 76.66 -105.29
CA GLU A 160 -25.33 77.54 -106.21
C GLU A 160 -25.64 76.79 -107.51
N THR A 161 -26.87 76.91 -108.01
CA THR A 161 -27.24 76.28 -109.29
C THR A 161 -26.61 77.04 -110.45
N ARG A 162 -25.85 76.35 -111.30
CA ARG A 162 -25.24 76.89 -112.52
C ARG A 162 -25.49 75.99 -113.72
N THR A 163 -25.45 76.63 -114.89
CA THR A 163 -25.56 75.98 -116.20
C THR A 163 -24.26 76.20 -116.95
N GLU A 164 -23.61 75.12 -117.37
CA GLU A 164 -22.33 75.16 -118.06
C GLU A 164 -22.33 74.27 -119.30
N GLU A 165 -21.60 74.69 -120.33
CA GLU A 165 -21.36 73.90 -121.54
C GLU A 165 -20.15 72.97 -121.33
N CYS A 166 -20.40 71.69 -121.11
CA CYS A 166 -19.40 70.71 -120.71
C CYS A 166 -18.55 70.14 -121.85
N GLY A 167 -18.40 70.90 -122.94
CA GLY A 167 -17.57 70.56 -124.09
C GLY A 167 -18.35 69.96 -125.26
N THR A 168 -17.62 69.46 -126.26
CA THR A 168 -18.18 68.84 -127.48
C THR A 168 -17.48 67.53 -127.77
N CYS A 169 -18.23 66.50 -128.16
CA CYS A 169 -17.65 65.23 -128.55
C CYS A 169 -16.91 65.32 -129.89
N THR A 170 -15.73 64.71 -129.95
CA THR A 170 -15.05 64.44 -131.22
C THR A 170 -15.74 63.27 -131.91
N LEU A 171 -16.16 63.48 -133.16
CA LEU A 171 -16.72 62.41 -133.99
C LEU A 171 -15.77 61.19 -134.04
N PRO A 172 -16.29 59.95 -133.99
CA PRO A 172 -17.70 59.57 -134.15
C PRO A 172 -18.53 59.56 -132.85
N ALA A 173 -17.96 59.91 -131.69
CA ALA A 173 -18.72 59.96 -130.44
C ALA A 173 -19.80 61.05 -130.51
N VAL A 174 -20.96 60.75 -129.95
CA VAL A 174 -22.08 61.69 -129.85
C VAL A 174 -22.40 61.94 -128.38
N CYS A 175 -22.89 63.15 -128.08
CA CYS A 175 -23.26 63.49 -126.71
C CYS A 175 -24.50 62.70 -126.31
N GLY A 176 -24.41 61.91 -125.23
CA GLY A 176 -25.47 60.98 -124.83
C GLY A 176 -25.44 59.64 -125.58
N GLY A 177 -24.42 59.38 -126.42
CA GLY A 177 -24.38 58.20 -127.28
C GLY A 177 -24.44 56.87 -126.54
N GLY A 178 -23.74 56.77 -125.41
CA GLY A 178 -23.66 55.52 -124.62
C GLY A 178 -24.85 55.28 -123.68
N GLY A 179 -25.94 56.04 -123.82
CA GLY A 179 -27.11 55.99 -122.94
C GLY A 179 -27.04 56.88 -121.70
N THR A 180 -25.93 57.61 -121.50
CA THR A 180 -25.72 58.54 -120.38
C THR A 180 -25.69 59.99 -120.85
N ASP A 181 -26.67 60.79 -120.39
CA ASP A 181 -26.80 62.19 -120.77
C ASP A 181 -25.54 63.01 -120.46
N ASN A 182 -25.17 63.89 -121.40
CA ASN A 182 -24.03 64.80 -121.29
C ASN A 182 -22.64 64.11 -121.19
N VAL A 183 -22.54 62.84 -121.61
CA VAL A 183 -21.27 62.10 -121.73
C VAL A 183 -21.02 61.72 -123.19
N CYS A 184 -19.80 61.94 -123.66
CA CYS A 184 -19.36 61.44 -124.96
C CYS A 184 -19.16 59.94 -124.93
N ALA A 185 -19.91 59.21 -125.77
CA ALA A 185 -19.73 57.79 -125.97
C ALA A 185 -20.20 57.37 -127.38
N CYS A 186 -19.84 56.16 -127.79
CA CYS A 186 -20.39 55.57 -129.00
C CYS A 186 -21.92 55.42 -128.91
N PRO A 187 -22.67 55.78 -129.95
CA PRO A 187 -24.11 55.52 -130.01
C PRO A 187 -24.48 54.03 -130.02
N ASP A 188 -23.55 53.15 -130.43
CA ASP A 188 -23.81 51.72 -130.66
C ASP A 188 -23.25 50.78 -129.57
N GLN A 189 -22.87 51.29 -128.39
CA GLN A 189 -22.39 50.45 -127.27
C GLN A 189 -22.86 50.98 -125.90
N THR A 190 -23.72 50.23 -125.22
CA THR A 190 -24.17 50.53 -123.84
C THR A 190 -23.10 50.21 -122.79
N ASP A 191 -23.27 50.68 -121.54
CA ASP A 191 -22.40 50.32 -120.41
C ASP A 191 -22.34 48.80 -120.17
N GLN A 192 -23.47 48.10 -120.25
CA GLN A 192 -23.54 46.65 -120.06
C GLN A 192 -22.77 45.90 -121.15
N GLU A 193 -22.96 46.26 -122.42
CA GLU A 193 -22.24 45.63 -123.53
C GLU A 193 -20.73 45.91 -123.49
N PHE A 194 -20.32 47.02 -122.88
CA PHE A 194 -18.92 47.33 -122.61
C PHE A 194 -18.34 46.40 -121.54
N CYS A 195 -19.04 46.20 -120.42
CA CYS A 195 -18.63 45.27 -119.37
C CYS A 195 -18.60 43.81 -119.84
N ASP A 196 -19.64 43.37 -120.56
CA ASP A 196 -19.72 42.01 -121.11
C ASP A 196 -18.58 41.72 -122.11
N PHE A 197 -18.18 42.72 -122.91
CA PHE A 197 -17.09 42.57 -123.88
C PHE A 197 -15.75 42.26 -123.20
N TYR A 198 -15.48 42.88 -122.05
CA TYR A 198 -14.25 42.67 -121.28
C TYR A 198 -14.38 41.60 -120.20
N GLY A 199 -15.56 40.98 -120.06
CA GLY A 199 -15.82 39.94 -119.05
C GLY A 199 -15.81 40.47 -117.61
N ALA A 200 -16.08 41.76 -117.42
CA ALA A 200 -16.16 42.39 -116.11
C ALA A 200 -17.56 42.20 -115.51
N GLU A 201 -17.65 41.50 -114.39
CA GLU A 201 -18.88 41.26 -113.62
C GLU A 201 -19.08 42.28 -112.49
N CYS A 202 -18.00 43.00 -112.13
CA CYS A 202 -18.02 43.93 -111.01
C CYS A 202 -16.93 45.01 -111.10
N GLY A 203 -17.12 46.09 -110.34
CA GLY A 203 -16.13 47.13 -110.13
C GLY A 203 -15.94 48.05 -111.33
N GLN A 204 -15.02 49.01 -111.19
CA GLN A 204 -14.72 49.98 -112.25
C GLN A 204 -13.83 49.34 -113.33
N LEU A 205 -14.25 49.49 -114.58
CA LEU A 205 -13.52 49.08 -115.77
C LEU A 205 -13.19 50.31 -116.62
N GLN A 206 -11.90 50.53 -116.88
CA GLN A 206 -11.42 51.62 -117.73
C GLN A 206 -10.75 51.07 -118.98
N GLU A 207 -11.47 51.06 -120.10
CA GLU A 207 -11.01 50.44 -121.35
C GLU A 207 -11.51 51.21 -122.58
N LEU A 208 -11.05 50.81 -123.78
CA LEU A 208 -11.50 51.42 -125.04
C LEU A 208 -12.90 50.92 -125.43
N ASP A 209 -13.78 51.85 -125.79
CA ASP A 209 -15.10 51.57 -126.36
C ASP A 209 -15.00 51.20 -127.86
N ALA A 210 -16.14 50.87 -128.47
CA ALA A 210 -16.23 50.52 -129.89
C ALA A 210 -15.77 51.62 -130.87
N CYS A 211 -15.59 52.86 -130.40
CA CYS A 211 -15.13 54.02 -131.15
C CYS A 211 -13.68 54.36 -130.83
N GLN A 212 -12.98 53.50 -130.07
CA GLN A 212 -11.62 53.69 -129.60
C GLN A 212 -11.48 54.92 -128.68
N GLN A 213 -12.53 55.26 -127.93
CA GLN A 213 -12.46 56.24 -126.83
C GLN A 213 -12.33 55.49 -125.51
N THR A 214 -11.49 55.99 -124.61
CA THR A 214 -11.41 55.43 -123.26
C THR A 214 -12.68 55.77 -122.49
N ARG A 215 -13.41 54.75 -122.02
CA ARG A 215 -14.56 54.90 -121.13
C ARG A 215 -14.27 54.28 -119.77
N LEU A 216 -14.79 54.92 -118.72
CA LEU A 216 -14.83 54.39 -117.36
C LEU A 216 -16.27 53.97 -117.06
N VAL A 217 -16.50 52.67 -116.85
CA VAL A 217 -17.82 52.09 -116.58
C VAL A 217 -17.77 51.29 -115.28
N ASP A 218 -18.83 51.38 -114.46
CA ASP A 218 -19.02 50.49 -113.31
C ASP A 218 -19.80 49.25 -113.76
N CYS A 219 -19.15 48.09 -113.73
CA CYS A 219 -19.68 46.82 -114.20
C CYS A 219 -20.52 46.08 -113.16
N GLY A 220 -20.80 46.70 -112.00
CA GLY A 220 -21.73 46.17 -110.99
C GLY A 220 -21.02 45.70 -109.72
N GLY A 221 -21.73 44.89 -108.93
CA GLY A 221 -21.26 44.42 -107.62
C GLY A 221 -21.59 42.95 -107.36
N CYS A 222 -20.75 42.29 -106.57
CA CYS A 222 -20.88 40.87 -106.24
C CYS A 222 -21.87 40.60 -105.12
N THR A 223 -22.46 39.41 -105.11
CA THR A 223 -23.29 38.93 -104.00
C THR A 223 -22.42 38.30 -102.91
N ASN A 224 -22.65 38.67 -101.65
CA ASN A 224 -21.95 38.10 -100.50
C ASN A 224 -22.08 36.56 -100.48
N PRO A 225 -20.99 35.77 -100.30
CA PRO A 225 -19.65 36.16 -99.81
C PRO A 225 -18.61 36.52 -100.87
N GLU A 226 -19.00 36.65 -102.13
CA GLU A 226 -18.07 37.01 -103.19
C GLU A 226 -17.66 38.49 -103.10
N THR A 227 -16.43 38.75 -103.50
CA THR A 227 -15.85 40.09 -103.58
C THR A 227 -15.31 40.31 -104.97
N CYS A 228 -15.30 41.56 -105.43
CA CYS A 228 -14.77 41.88 -106.75
C CYS A 228 -13.25 41.71 -106.76
N GLY A 229 -12.72 40.88 -107.67
CA GLY A 229 -11.31 40.47 -107.61
C GLY A 229 -11.04 39.33 -106.62
N GLY A 230 -12.07 38.81 -105.96
CA GLY A 230 -11.95 37.72 -104.99
C GLY A 230 -11.75 36.35 -105.63
N GLY A 231 -11.37 35.35 -104.82
CA GLY A 231 -11.06 34.00 -105.28
C GLY A 231 -9.57 33.65 -105.21
N ALA A 232 -9.24 32.40 -105.53
CA ALA A 232 -7.86 31.91 -105.56
C ALA A 232 -7.61 31.05 -106.83
N PRO A 233 -6.91 31.59 -107.85
CA PRO A 233 -6.42 32.96 -107.95
C PRO A 233 -7.56 33.95 -108.22
N GLY A 234 -7.58 35.08 -107.50
CA GLY A 234 -8.51 36.18 -107.79
C GLY A 234 -8.23 36.79 -109.16
N GLN A 235 -9.29 37.14 -109.89
CA GLN A 235 -9.20 37.81 -111.18
C GLN A 235 -9.89 39.17 -111.11
N ASP A 236 -9.19 40.22 -111.53
CA ASP A 236 -9.72 41.59 -111.52
C ASP A 236 -11.07 41.66 -112.23
N ASN A 237 -12.00 42.43 -111.67
CA ASN A 237 -13.36 42.64 -112.18
C ASN A 237 -14.25 41.40 -112.28
N ILE A 238 -13.87 40.24 -111.71
CA ILE A 238 -14.70 39.03 -111.62
C ILE A 238 -15.11 38.79 -110.16
N CYS A 239 -16.33 38.31 -109.93
CA CYS A 239 -16.80 37.95 -108.61
C CYS A 239 -16.24 36.60 -108.16
N GLY A 240 -15.63 36.56 -106.96
CA GLY A 240 -15.15 35.30 -106.39
C GLY A 240 -15.10 35.31 -104.86
N CYS A 241 -15.32 34.13 -104.27
CA CYS A 241 -15.20 33.94 -102.83
C CYS A 241 -13.77 33.56 -102.44
N THR A 242 -13.22 34.25 -101.43
CA THR A 242 -11.89 33.94 -100.90
C THR A 242 -12.01 32.92 -99.76
N PRO A 243 -11.45 31.69 -99.90
CA PRO A 243 -11.53 30.69 -98.85
C PRO A 243 -10.80 31.13 -97.57
N GLU A 244 -11.40 30.87 -96.42
CA GLU A 244 -10.76 31.10 -95.12
C GLU A 244 -9.50 30.23 -94.93
N THR A 245 -8.64 30.54 -93.95
CA THR A 245 -7.47 29.69 -93.65
C THR A 245 -7.89 28.44 -92.86
N ASN A 246 -7.05 27.40 -92.78
CA ASN A 246 -7.34 26.22 -91.95
C ASN A 246 -7.58 26.60 -90.48
N GLN A 247 -6.82 27.56 -89.94
CA GLN A 247 -6.99 27.99 -88.55
C GLN A 247 -8.35 28.65 -88.33
N VAL A 248 -8.73 29.59 -89.21
CA VAL A 248 -10.02 30.29 -89.12
C VAL A 248 -11.19 29.32 -89.29
N PHE A 249 -11.07 28.35 -90.21
CA PHE A 249 -12.03 27.26 -90.39
C PHE A 249 -12.19 26.42 -89.12
N CYS A 250 -11.08 26.03 -88.49
CA CYS A 250 -11.08 25.23 -87.27
C CYS A 250 -11.64 26.01 -86.07
N ASP A 251 -11.24 27.27 -85.90
CA ASP A 251 -11.74 28.16 -84.83
C ASP A 251 -13.25 28.38 -84.94
N ARG A 252 -13.76 28.67 -86.15
CA ARG A 252 -15.20 28.82 -86.42
C ARG A 252 -16.01 27.58 -86.05
N ASN A 253 -15.42 26.39 -86.18
CA ASN A 253 -16.05 25.11 -85.84
C ASN A 253 -15.68 24.60 -84.43
N SER A 254 -15.03 25.44 -83.61
CA SER A 254 -14.57 25.10 -82.26
C SER A 254 -13.71 23.85 -82.20
N LYS A 255 -12.81 23.67 -83.20
CA LYS A 255 -11.88 22.55 -83.31
C LYS A 255 -10.46 23.05 -83.13
N ASP A 256 -9.68 22.40 -82.27
CA ASP A 256 -8.30 22.77 -81.94
C ASP A 256 -7.31 21.58 -82.06
N CYS A 257 -7.80 20.41 -82.53
CA CYS A 257 -6.95 19.26 -82.81
C CYS A 257 -7.46 18.31 -83.88
N GLY A 258 -6.50 17.64 -84.52
CA GLY A 258 -6.74 16.57 -85.48
C GLY A 258 -7.41 17.03 -86.77
N THR A 259 -7.74 16.06 -87.62
CA THR A 259 -8.37 16.31 -88.92
C THR A 259 -9.87 16.54 -88.75
N PHE A 260 -10.39 17.63 -89.31
CA PHE A 260 -11.82 17.96 -89.35
C PHE A 260 -12.30 18.13 -90.80
N ASN A 261 -13.49 17.60 -91.09
CA ASN A 261 -14.16 17.72 -92.39
C ASN A 261 -15.43 18.55 -92.23
N GLY A 262 -15.59 19.59 -93.05
CA GLY A 262 -16.75 20.49 -92.99
C GLY A 262 -16.87 21.35 -94.25
N THR A 263 -17.70 22.38 -94.19
CA THR A 263 -17.91 23.33 -95.30
C THR A 263 -17.31 24.68 -94.94
N ASP A 264 -16.51 25.26 -95.82
CA ASP A 264 -15.87 26.56 -95.58
C ASP A 264 -16.85 27.74 -95.75
N ASN A 265 -16.33 28.96 -95.61
CA ASN A 265 -17.10 30.19 -95.78
C ASN A 265 -17.59 30.44 -97.22
N CYS A 266 -17.06 29.72 -98.21
CA CYS A 266 -17.48 29.79 -99.61
C CYS A 266 -18.52 28.72 -99.97
N GLY A 267 -18.87 27.85 -99.02
CA GLY A 267 -19.84 26.77 -99.26
C GLY A 267 -19.21 25.49 -99.80
N ASP A 268 -17.88 25.43 -99.92
CA ASP A 268 -17.16 24.28 -100.46
C ASP A 268 -16.76 23.29 -99.36
N PRO A 269 -16.85 21.96 -99.60
CA PRO A 269 -16.40 20.95 -98.66
C PRO A 269 -14.86 20.95 -98.55
N ARG A 270 -14.36 20.95 -97.32
CA ARG A 270 -12.93 21.05 -97.00
C ARG A 270 -12.52 20.10 -95.88
N THR A 271 -11.29 19.63 -95.95
CA THR A 271 -10.57 18.96 -94.87
C THR A 271 -9.47 19.88 -94.34
N ALA A 272 -9.43 20.09 -93.02
CA ALA A 272 -8.41 20.91 -92.37
C ALA A 272 -7.78 20.16 -91.19
N GLU A 273 -6.50 20.43 -90.94
CA GLU A 273 -5.76 19.98 -89.75
C GLU A 273 -5.83 21.07 -88.68
N CYS A 274 -6.59 20.81 -87.61
CA CYS A 274 -6.91 21.81 -86.58
C CYS A 274 -5.89 21.91 -85.44
N GLY A 275 -4.74 21.24 -85.55
CA GLY A 275 -3.64 21.31 -84.57
C GLY A 275 -3.40 20.01 -83.81
N THR A 276 -2.60 20.09 -82.74
CA THR A 276 -2.23 18.96 -81.87
C THR A 276 -2.29 19.36 -80.41
N CYS A 277 -2.78 18.48 -79.54
CA CYS A 277 -2.86 18.75 -78.11
C CYS A 277 -1.50 18.62 -77.41
N THR A 278 -1.28 19.44 -76.39
CA THR A 278 -0.13 19.31 -75.49
C THR A 278 -0.44 18.33 -74.36
N SER A 279 0.50 17.45 -74.02
CA SER A 279 0.33 16.52 -72.90
C SER A 279 0.04 17.29 -71.59
N PRO A 280 -0.93 16.85 -70.75
CA PRO A 280 -1.61 15.55 -70.74
C PRO A 280 -2.90 15.46 -71.59
N GLU A 281 -3.24 16.48 -72.37
CA GLU A 281 -4.47 16.49 -73.16
C GLU A 281 -4.39 15.55 -74.35
N THR A 282 -5.55 15.01 -74.72
CA THR A 282 -5.70 14.14 -75.90
C THR A 282 -6.82 14.67 -76.78
N CYS A 283 -6.68 14.50 -78.10
CA CYS A 283 -7.68 14.96 -79.04
C CYS A 283 -8.95 14.11 -78.94
N GLY A 284 -10.08 14.74 -78.62
CA GLY A 284 -11.31 14.02 -78.27
C GLY A 284 -11.31 13.42 -76.86
N GLY A 285 -10.39 13.86 -75.99
CA GLY A 285 -10.31 13.45 -74.59
C GLY A 285 -11.34 14.12 -73.69
N GLY A 286 -11.16 13.98 -72.37
CA GLY A 286 -12.02 14.60 -71.36
C GLY A 286 -13.03 13.66 -70.73
N ALA A 287 -13.65 14.10 -69.63
CA ALA A 287 -14.73 13.36 -68.97
C ALA A 287 -16.00 13.28 -69.85
N SER A 288 -16.17 14.23 -70.76
CA SER A 288 -17.18 14.22 -71.81
C SER A 288 -16.48 14.43 -73.15
N PRO A 289 -16.20 13.35 -73.91
CA PRO A 289 -15.35 13.42 -75.09
C PRO A 289 -16.03 14.20 -76.22
N VAL A 290 -15.47 15.35 -76.59
CA VAL A 290 -15.90 16.14 -77.74
C VAL A 290 -14.89 15.96 -78.86
N ALA A 291 -15.32 15.38 -79.98
CA ALA A 291 -14.43 15.12 -81.12
C ALA A 291 -13.71 16.41 -81.60
N ASN A 292 -12.41 16.26 -81.91
CA ASN A 292 -11.55 17.33 -82.40
C ASN A 292 -11.36 18.51 -81.42
N VAL A 293 -11.54 18.26 -80.12
CA VAL A 293 -11.24 19.22 -79.03
C VAL A 293 -10.19 18.63 -78.09
N CYS A 294 -9.19 19.42 -77.72
CA CYS A 294 -8.20 19.07 -76.72
C CYS A 294 -8.82 19.10 -75.32
N ALA A 295 -8.75 17.96 -74.63
CA ALA A 295 -9.11 17.88 -73.23
C ALA A 295 -8.33 16.77 -72.52
N CYS A 296 -8.04 16.98 -71.25
CA CYS A 296 -7.43 15.98 -70.40
C CYS A 296 -8.50 15.03 -69.82
N THR A 297 -8.27 13.73 -69.94
CA THR A 297 -9.15 12.70 -69.37
C THR A 297 -8.82 12.51 -67.88
N PRO A 298 -9.74 12.83 -66.96
CA PRO A 298 -9.47 12.69 -65.53
C PRO A 298 -9.30 11.23 -65.14
N GLU A 299 -8.33 10.96 -64.27
CA GLU A 299 -8.15 9.63 -63.68
C GLU A 299 -9.34 9.24 -62.78
N SER A 300 -9.49 7.93 -62.54
CA SER A 300 -10.52 7.40 -61.64
C SER A 300 -10.22 7.76 -60.17
N ASN A 301 -11.23 7.73 -59.29
CA ASN A 301 -11.01 7.94 -57.86
C ASN A 301 -9.98 6.95 -57.28
N GLN A 302 -10.01 5.68 -57.70
CA GLN A 302 -9.07 4.67 -57.22
C GLN A 302 -7.65 5.00 -57.66
N THR A 303 -7.44 5.31 -58.95
CA THR A 303 -6.12 5.66 -59.49
C THR A 303 -5.55 6.93 -58.83
N PHE A 304 -6.40 7.93 -58.62
CA PHE A 304 -6.06 9.15 -57.89
C PHE A 304 -5.58 8.85 -56.46
N CYS A 305 -6.31 8.00 -55.75
CA CYS A 305 -5.98 7.59 -54.39
C CYS A 305 -4.69 6.75 -54.32
N ASP A 306 -4.54 5.76 -55.20
CA ASP A 306 -3.36 4.90 -55.29
C ASP A 306 -2.09 5.71 -55.57
N ARG A 307 -2.14 6.64 -56.53
CA ARG A 307 -1.02 7.53 -56.88
C ARG A 307 -0.56 8.39 -55.70
N ASN A 308 -1.50 8.81 -54.84
CA ASN A 308 -1.21 9.61 -53.65
C ASN A 308 -0.97 8.75 -52.39
N GLY A 309 -0.91 7.42 -52.53
CA GLY A 309 -0.69 6.48 -51.44
C GLY A 309 -1.80 6.52 -50.38
N LYS A 310 -3.05 6.75 -50.79
CA LYS A 310 -4.22 6.83 -49.91
C LYS A 310 -5.16 5.65 -50.19
N ASP A 311 -5.66 5.00 -49.14
CA ASP A 311 -6.53 3.83 -49.22
C ASP A 311 -7.77 3.93 -48.31
N CYS A 312 -7.99 5.10 -47.69
CA CYS A 312 -9.19 5.37 -46.91
C CYS A 312 -9.58 6.83 -46.82
N GLY A 313 -10.87 7.07 -46.55
CA GLY A 313 -11.42 8.38 -46.23
C GLY A 313 -11.41 9.34 -47.42
N SER A 314 -11.77 10.60 -47.15
CA SER A 314 -11.81 11.65 -48.16
C SER A 314 -10.44 12.30 -48.31
N PHE A 315 -9.90 12.36 -49.52
CA PHE A 315 -8.63 13.01 -49.84
C PHE A 315 -8.84 14.07 -50.93
N ALA A 316 -8.33 15.27 -50.70
CA ALA A 316 -8.33 16.38 -51.64
C ALA A 316 -6.92 16.61 -52.20
N GLY A 317 -6.81 16.79 -53.51
CA GLY A 317 -5.54 17.00 -54.20
C GLY A 317 -5.70 17.29 -55.67
N THR A 318 -4.59 17.44 -56.37
CA THR A 318 -4.56 17.71 -57.81
C THR A 318 -4.50 16.42 -58.61
N ASP A 319 -5.41 16.25 -59.56
CA ASP A 319 -5.42 15.08 -60.43
C ASP A 319 -4.37 15.14 -61.54
N ASN A 320 -4.34 14.11 -62.38
CA ASN A 320 -3.45 14.03 -63.55
C ASN A 320 -3.68 15.13 -64.60
N CYS A 321 -4.79 15.87 -64.51
CA CYS A 321 -5.15 16.97 -65.40
C CYS A 321 -4.85 18.35 -64.80
N GLY A 322 -4.26 18.40 -63.60
CA GLY A 322 -3.99 19.67 -62.91
C GLY A 322 -5.21 20.24 -62.19
N ALA A 323 -6.35 19.54 -62.19
CA ALA A 323 -7.57 19.99 -61.52
C ALA A 323 -7.59 19.57 -60.05
N ALA A 324 -7.96 20.49 -59.16
CA ALA A 324 -8.21 20.16 -57.76
C ALA A 324 -9.52 19.35 -57.64
N ARG A 325 -9.47 18.20 -56.96
CA ARG A 325 -10.64 17.37 -56.70
C ARG A 325 -10.55 16.65 -55.36
N THR A 326 -11.70 16.17 -54.90
CA THR A 326 -11.83 15.34 -53.70
C THR A 326 -12.34 13.96 -54.09
N ALA A 327 -11.69 12.90 -53.61
CA ALA A 327 -12.08 11.51 -53.83
C ALA A 327 -12.16 10.74 -52.51
N ASN A 328 -13.08 9.78 -52.44
CA ASN A 328 -13.12 8.82 -51.33
C ASN A 328 -12.23 7.62 -51.67
N CYS A 329 -11.16 7.43 -50.91
CA CYS A 329 -10.15 6.40 -51.12
C CYS A 329 -10.48 5.05 -50.52
N GLY A 330 -11.66 4.90 -49.91
CA GLY A 330 -12.15 3.62 -49.39
C GLY A 330 -12.39 3.63 -47.88
N THR A 331 -12.54 2.42 -47.32
CA THR A 331 -12.76 2.17 -45.89
C THR A 331 -11.85 1.05 -45.41
N CYS A 332 -11.31 1.19 -44.20
CA CYS A 332 -10.45 0.17 -43.60
C CYS A 332 -11.25 -1.03 -43.09
N THR A 333 -10.65 -2.21 -43.12
CA THR A 333 -11.18 -3.42 -42.48
C THR A 333 -10.74 -3.47 -41.02
N SER A 334 -11.67 -3.71 -40.10
CA SER A 334 -11.31 -3.87 -38.67
C SER A 334 -10.23 -4.94 -38.48
N PRO A 335 -9.22 -4.70 -37.62
CA PRO A 335 -9.13 -3.64 -36.60
C PRO A 335 -8.50 -2.31 -37.08
N GLU A 336 -8.22 -2.14 -38.37
CA GLU A 336 -7.57 -0.94 -38.90
C GLU A 336 -8.52 0.27 -38.87
N THR A 337 -7.94 1.45 -38.69
CA THR A 337 -8.67 2.72 -38.71
C THR A 337 -8.01 3.68 -39.68
N CYS A 338 -8.81 4.56 -40.29
CA CYS A 338 -8.30 5.51 -41.27
C CYS A 338 -7.48 6.61 -40.58
N GLY A 339 -6.21 6.73 -40.94
CA GLY A 339 -5.26 7.59 -40.22
C GLY A 339 -4.78 6.99 -38.89
N GLY A 340 -4.99 5.69 -38.67
CA GLY A 340 -4.52 4.96 -37.50
C GLY A 340 -3.03 4.64 -37.54
N GLY A 341 -2.58 3.80 -36.61
CA GLY A 341 -1.19 3.35 -36.52
C GLY A 341 -0.37 4.02 -35.41
N ALA A 342 0.81 3.48 -35.13
CA ALA A 342 1.74 4.06 -34.16
C ALA A 342 2.35 5.39 -34.65
N SER A 343 2.40 5.59 -35.97
CA SER A 343 2.75 6.85 -36.63
C SER A 343 1.60 7.18 -37.60
N PRO A 344 0.63 7.99 -37.18
CA PRO A 344 -0.59 8.21 -37.95
C PRO A 344 -0.28 8.91 -39.27
N VAL A 345 -0.58 8.25 -40.39
CA VAL A 345 -0.51 8.84 -41.73
C VAL A 345 -1.94 9.06 -42.21
N ALA A 346 -2.33 10.33 -42.41
CA ALA A 346 -3.68 10.68 -42.84
C ALA A 346 -4.07 9.92 -44.12
N ASN A 347 -5.31 9.42 -44.14
CA ASN A 347 -5.91 8.70 -45.27
C ASN A 347 -5.21 7.36 -45.62
N VAL A 348 -4.50 6.77 -44.65
CA VAL A 348 -3.92 5.42 -44.76
C VAL A 348 -4.53 4.51 -43.70
N CYS A 349 -4.93 3.30 -44.08
CA CYS A 349 -5.37 2.26 -43.18
C CYS A 349 -4.19 1.71 -42.40
N ALA A 350 -4.28 1.81 -41.07
CA ALA A 350 -3.35 1.14 -40.19
C ALA A 350 -4.03 0.79 -38.86
N CYS A 351 -3.58 -0.31 -38.27
CA CYS A 351 -4.01 -0.70 -36.94
C CYS A 351 -3.21 0.08 -35.90
N THR A 352 -3.91 0.77 -34.99
CA THR A 352 -3.28 1.46 -33.86
C THR A 352 -2.94 0.43 -32.77
N PRO A 353 -1.65 0.23 -32.46
CA PRO A 353 -1.25 -0.71 -31.42
C PRO A 353 -1.78 -0.26 -30.07
N GLU A 354 -2.32 -1.20 -29.29
CA GLU A 354 -2.70 -0.93 -27.92
C GLU A 354 -1.47 -0.49 -27.07
N SER A 355 -1.72 0.22 -25.97
CA SER A 355 -0.66 0.63 -25.05
C SER A 355 -0.02 -0.59 -24.35
N ASN A 356 1.19 -0.43 -23.81
CA ASN A 356 1.82 -1.50 -23.01
C ASN A 356 0.92 -1.94 -21.85
N GLN A 357 0.25 -0.99 -21.17
CA GLN A 357 -0.64 -1.30 -20.06
C GLN A 357 -1.84 -2.12 -20.53
N THR A 358 -2.53 -1.67 -21.59
CA THR A 358 -3.70 -2.37 -22.14
C THR A 358 -3.35 -3.78 -22.65
N PHE A 359 -2.19 -3.93 -23.29
CA PHE A 359 -1.66 -5.23 -23.72
C PHE A 359 -1.45 -6.16 -22.53
N CYS A 360 -0.86 -5.65 -21.44
CA CYS A 360 -0.61 -6.42 -20.23
C CYS A 360 -1.91 -6.79 -19.50
N ASP A 361 -2.83 -5.84 -19.32
CA ASP A 361 -4.13 -6.04 -18.67
C ASP A 361 -4.96 -7.12 -19.38
N ARG A 362 -5.04 -7.04 -20.72
CA ARG A 362 -5.76 -8.02 -21.56
C ARG A 362 -5.21 -9.45 -21.41
N ASN A 363 -3.91 -9.58 -21.16
CA ASN A 363 -3.25 -10.87 -20.96
C ASN A 363 -3.14 -11.26 -19.47
N GLY A 364 -3.77 -10.50 -18.58
CA GLY A 364 -3.76 -10.73 -17.14
C GLY A 364 -2.37 -10.65 -16.52
N LYS A 365 -1.51 -9.77 -17.04
CA LYS A 365 -0.13 -9.55 -16.58
C LYS A 365 0.00 -8.17 -15.95
N ASP A 366 0.64 -8.09 -14.80
CA ASP A 366 0.82 -6.85 -14.02
C ASP A 366 2.29 -6.63 -13.58
N CYS A 367 3.21 -7.50 -14.03
CA CYS A 367 4.64 -7.32 -13.81
C CYS A 367 5.56 -7.99 -14.83
N GLY A 368 6.79 -7.47 -14.90
CA GLY A 368 7.87 -8.05 -15.68
C GLY A 368 7.67 -7.94 -17.19
N SER A 369 8.56 -8.59 -17.94
CA SER A 369 8.50 -8.57 -19.40
C SER A 369 7.60 -9.68 -19.92
N PHE A 370 6.62 -9.35 -20.76
CA PHE A 370 5.74 -10.30 -21.42
C PHE A 370 5.81 -10.14 -22.95
N ALA A 371 5.92 -11.25 -23.67
CA ALA A 371 5.92 -11.29 -25.12
C ALA A 371 4.66 -12.00 -25.65
N GLY A 372 4.00 -11.40 -26.63
CA GLY A 372 2.76 -11.93 -27.20
C GLY A 372 2.30 -11.11 -28.41
N THR A 373 1.11 -11.44 -28.90
CA THR A 373 0.51 -10.77 -30.06
C THR A 373 -0.45 -9.68 -29.60
N ASP A 374 -0.26 -8.47 -30.12
CA ASP A 374 -1.13 -7.33 -29.83
C ASP A 374 -2.48 -7.40 -30.58
N ASN A 375 -3.32 -6.40 -30.33
CA ASN A 375 -4.60 -6.22 -31.02
C ASN A 375 -4.50 -6.05 -32.55
N CYS A 376 -3.29 -5.78 -33.07
CA CYS A 376 -3.00 -5.63 -34.49
C CYS A 376 -2.40 -6.89 -35.12
N GLY A 377 -2.26 -7.98 -34.37
CA GLY A 377 -1.65 -9.21 -34.87
C GLY A 377 -0.12 -9.18 -34.88
N ALA A 378 0.51 -8.11 -34.38
CA ALA A 378 1.96 -7.98 -34.34
C ALA A 378 2.52 -8.59 -33.04
N ALA A 379 3.61 -9.36 -33.17
CA ALA A 379 4.34 -9.84 -32.00
C ALA A 379 5.12 -8.68 -31.37
N ARG A 380 4.94 -8.47 -30.07
CA ARG A 380 5.66 -7.44 -29.31
C ARG A 380 6.03 -7.91 -27.91
N THR A 381 6.95 -7.18 -27.29
CA THR A 381 7.32 -7.35 -25.88
C THR A 381 6.99 -6.07 -25.12
N ALA A 382 6.27 -6.19 -24.00
CA ALA A 382 5.92 -5.08 -23.14
C ALA A 382 6.39 -5.36 -21.70
N ASN A 383 6.78 -4.30 -20.99
CA ASN A 383 6.99 -4.36 -19.55
C ASN A 383 5.66 -4.05 -18.85
N CYS A 384 5.12 -5.03 -18.14
CA CYS A 384 3.83 -4.95 -17.46
C CYS A 384 3.90 -4.30 -16.08
N GLY A 385 5.07 -3.79 -15.69
CA GLY A 385 5.26 -3.06 -14.44
C GLY A 385 6.14 -3.79 -13.44
N THR A 386 6.10 -3.31 -12.20
CA THR A 386 6.86 -3.84 -11.06
C THR A 386 5.93 -4.02 -9.88
N CYS A 387 6.10 -5.11 -9.13
CA CYS A 387 5.31 -5.37 -7.93
C CYS A 387 5.74 -4.47 -6.76
N THR A 388 4.77 -4.11 -5.93
CA THR A 388 5.05 -3.42 -4.67
C THR A 388 5.41 -4.44 -3.58
N SER A 389 6.50 -4.21 -2.86
CA SER A 389 6.89 -5.07 -1.73
C SER A 389 5.73 -5.24 -0.74
N PRO A 390 5.44 -6.46 -0.26
CA PRO A 390 6.26 -7.68 -0.32
C PRO A 390 6.03 -8.58 -1.54
N GLU A 391 5.24 -8.16 -2.52
CA GLU A 391 4.93 -8.98 -3.69
C GLU A 391 6.13 -9.12 -4.63
N THR A 392 6.22 -10.28 -5.28
CA THR A 392 7.27 -10.56 -6.26
C THR A 392 6.65 -11.00 -7.58
N CYS A 393 7.30 -10.67 -8.69
CA CYS A 393 6.77 -11.01 -10.00
C CYS A 393 6.89 -12.52 -10.28
N GLY A 394 5.75 -13.18 -10.50
CA GLY A 394 5.69 -14.65 -10.56
C GLY A 394 5.74 -15.34 -9.19
N GLY A 395 5.55 -14.58 -8.11
CA GLY A 395 5.49 -15.10 -6.74
C GLY A 395 4.16 -15.80 -6.41
N GLY A 396 3.95 -16.05 -5.12
CA GLY A 396 2.73 -16.67 -4.60
C GLY A 396 2.87 -18.16 -4.29
N ALA A 397 1.88 -18.71 -3.59
CA ALA A 397 1.81 -20.15 -3.28
C ALA A 397 1.58 -21.02 -4.53
N SER A 398 1.01 -20.42 -5.59
CA SER A 398 0.84 -21.01 -6.91
C SER A 398 1.40 -20.03 -7.94
N PRO A 399 2.68 -20.15 -8.33
CA PRO A 399 3.35 -19.12 -9.13
C PRO A 399 2.74 -19.01 -10.51
N VAL A 400 2.19 -17.84 -10.83
CA VAL A 400 1.70 -17.49 -12.17
C VAL A 400 2.67 -16.48 -12.77
N ALA A 401 3.33 -16.86 -13.87
CA ALA A 401 4.31 -16.00 -14.52
C ALA A 401 3.71 -14.63 -14.87
N ASN A 402 4.48 -13.57 -14.60
CA ASN A 402 4.13 -12.17 -14.86
C ASN A 402 2.89 -11.67 -14.08
N VAL A 403 2.58 -12.30 -12.94
CA VAL A 403 1.57 -11.85 -11.98
C VAL A 403 2.23 -11.48 -10.66
N CYS A 404 1.89 -10.33 -10.09
CA CYS A 404 2.28 -9.92 -8.75
C CYS A 404 1.54 -10.75 -7.72
N ALA A 405 2.29 -11.46 -6.90
CA ALA A 405 1.76 -12.14 -5.74
C ALA A 405 2.80 -12.20 -4.64
N CYS A 406 2.32 -12.10 -3.41
CA CYS A 406 3.16 -12.32 -2.24
C CYS A 406 3.28 -13.83 -1.98
N THR A 407 4.52 -14.31 -1.85
CA THR A 407 4.80 -15.70 -1.47
C THR A 407 4.64 -15.84 0.04
N PRO A 408 3.67 -16.64 0.52
CA PRO A 408 3.48 -16.83 1.95
C PRO A 408 4.71 -17.48 2.55
N GLU A 409 5.15 -16.97 3.71
CA GLU A 409 6.20 -17.62 4.50
C GLU A 409 5.79 -19.05 4.92
N SER A 410 6.77 -19.89 5.21
CA SER A 410 6.51 -21.26 5.70
C SER A 410 5.85 -21.23 7.08
N ASN A 411 5.19 -22.33 7.49
CA ASN A 411 4.66 -22.44 8.87
C ASN A 411 5.75 -22.21 9.91
N GLN A 412 6.95 -22.75 9.69
CA GLN A 412 8.07 -22.59 10.62
C GLN A 412 8.48 -21.12 10.75
N THR A 413 8.71 -20.44 9.62
CA THR A 413 9.11 -19.03 9.60
C THR A 413 8.05 -18.12 10.22
N PHE A 414 6.77 -18.40 9.94
CA PHE A 414 5.64 -17.71 10.57
C PHE A 414 5.65 -17.87 12.10
N CYS A 415 5.89 -19.09 12.59
CA CYS A 415 5.93 -19.38 14.02
C CYS A 415 7.15 -18.75 14.70
N ASP A 416 8.34 -18.87 14.10
CA ASP A 416 9.59 -18.28 14.60
C ASP A 416 9.48 -16.75 14.74
N ARG A 417 8.96 -16.07 13.71
CA ARG A 417 8.74 -14.62 13.71
C ARG A 417 7.82 -14.15 14.82
N ASN A 418 6.84 -14.97 15.19
CA ASN A 418 5.88 -14.67 16.27
C ASN A 418 6.32 -15.25 17.63
N GLY A 419 7.54 -15.80 17.72
CA GLY A 419 8.10 -16.37 18.94
C GLY A 419 7.31 -17.57 19.47
N LYS A 420 6.73 -18.37 18.57
CA LYS A 420 5.92 -19.55 18.89
C LYS A 420 6.65 -20.82 18.45
N ASP A 421 6.70 -21.83 19.30
CA ASP A 421 7.39 -23.10 19.04
C ASP A 421 6.49 -24.33 19.31
N CYS A 422 5.22 -24.11 19.66
CA CYS A 422 4.24 -25.19 19.84
C CYS A 422 2.79 -24.80 19.60
N GLY A 423 1.97 -25.82 19.30
CA GLY A 423 0.53 -25.70 19.20
C GLY A 423 0.05 -24.91 17.99
N SER A 424 -1.26 -24.67 17.93
CA SER A 424 -1.88 -23.91 16.84
C SER A 424 -1.85 -22.43 17.15
N PHE A 425 -1.33 -21.61 16.23
CA PHE A 425 -1.30 -20.17 16.33
C PHE A 425 -1.97 -19.54 15.10
N ALA A 426 -2.90 -18.61 15.35
CA ALA A 426 -3.57 -17.84 14.32
C ALA A 426 -3.06 -16.39 14.32
N GLY A 427 -2.69 -15.89 13.15
CA GLY A 427 -2.15 -14.54 13.00
C GLY A 427 -2.04 -14.14 11.53
N THR A 428 -1.43 -12.99 11.28
CA THR A 428 -1.24 -12.45 9.94
C THR A 428 0.16 -12.79 9.44
N ASP A 429 0.26 -13.38 8.26
CA ASP A 429 1.54 -13.71 7.63
C ASP A 429 2.22 -12.47 7.03
N ASN A 430 3.42 -12.69 6.47
CA ASN A 430 4.19 -11.68 5.75
C ASN A 430 3.46 -11.07 4.54
N CYS A 431 2.38 -11.68 4.07
CA CYS A 431 1.55 -11.23 2.95
C CYS A 431 0.28 -10.50 3.40
N GLY A 432 0.08 -10.29 4.70
CA GLY A 432 -1.13 -9.65 5.23
C GLY A 432 -2.33 -10.59 5.32
N ALA A 433 -2.18 -11.87 4.98
CA ALA A 433 -3.26 -12.85 5.04
C ALA A 433 -3.37 -13.44 6.46
N ALA A 434 -4.58 -13.53 6.98
CA ALA A 434 -4.84 -14.28 8.21
C ALA A 434 -4.70 -15.78 7.94
N ARG A 435 -3.87 -16.47 8.72
CA ARG A 435 -3.68 -17.91 8.64
C ARG A 435 -3.50 -18.54 10.01
N THR A 436 -3.71 -19.85 10.06
CA THR A 436 -3.43 -20.69 11.24
C THR A 436 -2.31 -21.65 10.89
N ALA A 437 -1.24 -21.65 11.68
CA ALA A 437 -0.12 -22.57 11.54
C ALA A 437 0.05 -23.41 12.80
N ASN A 438 0.50 -24.66 12.63
CA ASN A 438 0.95 -25.48 13.74
C ASN A 438 2.45 -25.24 13.95
N CYS A 439 2.80 -24.68 15.10
CA CYS A 439 4.17 -24.29 15.46
C CYS A 439 5.00 -25.43 16.04
N GLY A 440 4.44 -26.66 16.09
CA GLY A 440 5.15 -27.85 16.53
C GLY A 440 4.59 -28.43 17.82
N THR A 441 5.38 -29.32 18.41
CA THR A 441 5.06 -30.02 19.66
C THR A 441 6.26 -29.97 20.58
N CYS A 442 6.02 -29.77 21.88
CA CYS A 442 7.08 -29.76 22.88
C CYS A 442 7.61 -31.16 23.15
N THR A 443 8.90 -31.24 23.50
CA THR A 443 9.52 -32.48 23.99
C THR A 443 9.32 -32.59 25.49
N SER A 444 8.90 -33.77 25.96
CA SER A 444 8.75 -34.04 27.41
C SER A 444 10.04 -33.70 28.16
N PRO A 445 9.99 -33.01 29.31
CA PRO A 445 8.81 -32.72 30.16
C PRO A 445 8.08 -31.40 29.84
N GLU A 446 8.45 -30.69 28.77
CA GLU A 446 7.84 -29.41 28.44
C GLU A 446 6.40 -29.58 27.95
N THR A 447 5.54 -28.61 28.29
CA THR A 447 4.17 -28.55 27.80
C THR A 447 3.93 -27.23 27.08
N CYS A 448 3.02 -27.24 26.10
CA CYS A 448 2.75 -26.06 25.31
C CYS A 448 1.94 -25.04 26.12
N GLY A 449 2.52 -23.85 26.35
CA GLY A 449 1.97 -22.88 27.29
C GLY A 449 2.27 -23.20 28.76
N GLY A 450 3.22 -24.09 29.03
CA GLY A 450 3.69 -24.44 30.37
C GLY A 450 4.58 -23.36 30.99
N GLY A 451 5.22 -23.71 32.11
CA GLY A 451 6.14 -22.83 32.84
C GLY A 451 5.53 -22.14 34.06
N ALA A 452 6.38 -21.55 34.90
CA ALA A 452 5.96 -20.77 36.07
C ALA A 452 5.24 -19.46 35.69
N SER A 453 5.46 -18.96 34.47
CA SER A 453 4.74 -17.86 33.85
C SER A 453 4.25 -18.31 32.47
N PRO A 454 3.01 -18.79 32.33
CA PRO A 454 2.54 -19.44 31.11
C PRO A 454 2.49 -18.45 29.96
N VAL A 455 3.31 -18.67 28.93
CA VAL A 455 3.26 -17.94 27.67
C VAL A 455 2.62 -18.83 26.63
N ALA A 456 1.44 -18.44 26.12
CA ALA A 456 0.72 -19.22 25.13
C ALA A 456 1.60 -19.54 23.90
N ASN A 457 1.52 -20.81 23.45
CA ASN A 457 2.25 -21.32 22.29
C ASN A 457 3.79 -21.29 22.43
N VAL A 458 4.30 -21.32 23.66
CA VAL A 458 5.72 -21.49 23.98
C VAL A 458 5.94 -22.77 24.78
N CYS A 459 6.92 -23.58 24.41
CA CYS A 459 7.35 -24.74 25.16
C CYS A 459 8.07 -24.30 26.43
N ALA A 460 7.55 -24.74 27.57
CA ALA A 460 8.23 -24.59 28.85
C ALA A 460 7.84 -25.72 29.79
N CYS A 461 8.77 -26.11 30.64
CA CYS A 461 8.50 -27.06 31.71
C CYS A 461 7.90 -26.33 32.91
N THR A 462 6.77 -26.83 33.42
CA THR A 462 6.15 -26.32 34.65
C THR A 462 6.86 -26.92 35.86
N PRO A 463 7.53 -26.10 36.71
CA PRO A 463 8.21 -26.62 37.88
C PRO A 463 7.20 -27.25 38.85
N GLU A 464 7.55 -28.40 39.41
CA GLU A 464 6.78 -29.03 40.49
C GLU A 464 6.70 -28.11 41.74
N SER A 465 5.71 -28.33 42.62
CA SER A 465 5.60 -27.53 43.84
C SER A 465 6.75 -27.83 44.81
N ASN A 466 6.97 -26.96 45.82
CA ASN A 466 7.96 -27.27 46.87
C ASN A 466 7.64 -28.60 47.57
N GLN A 467 6.35 -28.90 47.78
CA GLN A 467 5.92 -30.13 48.44
C GLN A 467 6.23 -31.35 47.56
N ASP A 468 5.83 -31.33 46.29
CA ASP A 468 6.08 -32.44 45.36
C ASP A 468 7.58 -32.68 45.16
N PHE A 469 8.37 -31.61 45.10
CA PHE A 469 9.83 -31.69 45.05
C PHE A 469 10.41 -32.38 46.29
N CYS A 470 9.91 -32.06 47.48
CA CYS A 470 10.34 -32.66 48.73
C CYS A 470 9.90 -34.13 48.84
N ASP A 471 8.64 -34.43 48.53
CA ASP A 471 8.07 -35.78 48.55
C ASP A 471 8.81 -36.72 47.59
N ARG A 472 9.06 -36.28 46.35
CA ARG A 472 9.80 -37.05 45.33
C ARG A 472 11.22 -37.39 45.78
N ASN A 473 11.86 -36.52 46.57
CA ASN A 473 13.21 -36.73 47.09
C ASN A 473 13.20 -37.35 48.51
N GLY A 474 12.02 -37.74 49.02
CA GLY A 474 11.86 -38.38 50.33
C GLY A 474 12.27 -37.49 51.50
N LYS A 475 12.09 -36.17 51.38
CA LYS A 475 12.48 -35.18 52.40
C LYS A 475 11.23 -34.58 53.03
N ASP A 476 11.16 -34.53 54.35
CA ASP A 476 10.01 -34.04 55.13
C ASP A 476 10.39 -32.94 56.14
N CYS A 477 11.66 -32.52 56.17
CA CYS A 477 12.10 -31.42 57.00
C CYS A 477 13.32 -30.65 56.47
N GLY A 478 13.46 -29.40 56.90
CA GLY A 478 14.62 -28.57 56.64
C GLY A 478 14.76 -28.11 55.18
N SER A 479 15.87 -27.45 54.87
CA SER A 479 16.16 -26.97 53.52
C SER A 479 16.86 -28.05 52.70
N PHE A 480 16.33 -28.39 51.53
CA PHE A 480 16.92 -29.32 50.59
C PHE A 480 17.19 -28.64 49.25
N ALA A 481 18.39 -28.84 48.71
CA ALA A 481 18.80 -28.35 47.40
C ALA A 481 18.97 -29.53 46.44
N GLY A 482 18.40 -29.41 45.24
CA GLY A 482 18.42 -30.47 44.25
C GLY A 482 17.86 -29.99 42.91
N THR A 483 17.68 -30.93 41.98
CA THR A 483 17.16 -30.64 40.65
C THR A 483 15.68 -30.99 40.58
N ASP A 484 14.87 -30.04 40.12
CA ASP A 484 13.43 -30.27 39.94
C ASP A 484 13.14 -31.15 38.71
N ASN A 485 11.85 -31.46 38.52
CA ASN A 485 11.33 -32.17 37.36
C ASN A 485 11.63 -31.50 36.01
N CYS A 486 12.04 -30.23 35.99
CA CYS A 486 12.41 -29.46 34.81
C CYS A 486 13.93 -29.39 34.58
N GLY A 487 14.73 -30.06 35.40
CA GLY A 487 16.19 -30.01 35.29
C GLY A 487 16.82 -28.76 35.91
N ALA A 488 16.03 -27.89 36.54
CA ALA A 488 16.53 -26.68 37.18
C ALA A 488 16.96 -26.97 38.63
N ALA A 489 18.14 -26.46 39.00
CA ALA A 489 18.59 -26.50 40.39
C ALA A 489 17.74 -25.53 41.23
N ARG A 490 17.14 -26.02 42.31
CA ARG A 490 16.36 -25.22 43.26
C ARG A 490 16.61 -25.63 44.70
N THR A 491 16.20 -24.77 45.62
CA THR A 491 16.19 -25.05 47.06
C THR A 491 14.77 -24.89 47.57
N ALA A 492 14.26 -25.89 48.30
CA ALA A 492 12.93 -25.88 48.90
C ALA A 492 13.03 -26.21 50.40
N ASN A 493 12.12 -25.64 51.19
CA ASN A 493 11.95 -26.02 52.58
C ASN A 493 10.92 -27.15 52.66
N CYS A 494 11.35 -28.33 53.11
CA CYS A 494 10.55 -29.55 53.15
C CYS A 494 9.73 -29.70 54.43
N GLY A 495 9.73 -28.71 55.32
CA GLY A 495 8.90 -28.69 56.53
C GLY A 495 9.71 -28.69 57.82
N SER A 496 9.04 -29.00 58.92
CA SER A 496 9.62 -29.05 60.27
C SER A 496 9.06 -30.24 61.03
N CYS A 497 9.91 -30.92 61.80
CA CYS A 497 9.51 -32.09 62.59
C CYS A 497 8.70 -31.70 63.83
N THR A 498 7.82 -32.61 64.26
CA THR A 498 7.10 -32.49 65.53
C THR A 498 7.88 -33.18 66.65
N SER A 499 8.01 -32.52 67.80
CA SER A 499 8.68 -33.09 68.98
C SER A 499 8.07 -34.45 69.36
N PRO A 500 8.86 -35.49 69.67
CA PRO A 500 10.31 -35.47 69.97
C PRO A 500 11.25 -35.65 68.76
N GLU A 501 10.74 -35.67 67.52
CA GLU A 501 11.55 -35.87 66.33
C GLU A 501 12.41 -34.64 66.00
N THR A 502 13.60 -34.89 65.47
CA THR A 502 14.52 -33.85 65.01
C THR A 502 14.87 -34.09 63.55
N CYS A 503 15.12 -33.01 62.82
CA CYS A 503 15.42 -33.09 61.40
C CYS A 503 16.85 -33.65 61.19
N GLY A 504 16.95 -34.82 60.54
CA GLY A 504 18.19 -35.59 60.46
C GLY A 504 18.56 -36.35 61.73
N GLY A 505 17.59 -36.57 62.63
CA GLY A 505 17.76 -37.37 63.84
C GLY A 505 17.74 -38.88 63.59
N GLY A 506 17.70 -39.67 64.67
CA GLY A 506 17.58 -41.13 64.62
C GLY A 506 18.89 -41.90 64.77
N ALA A 507 18.78 -43.22 64.92
CA ALA A 507 19.93 -44.13 65.03
C ALA A 507 20.72 -44.29 63.71
N SER A 508 20.10 -43.93 62.57
CA SER A 508 20.72 -43.79 61.26
C SER A 508 20.32 -42.42 60.69
N PRO A 509 21.13 -41.37 60.87
CA PRO A 509 20.74 -40.00 60.53
C PRO A 509 20.68 -39.83 59.00
N GLU A 510 19.46 -39.82 58.47
CA GLU A 510 19.20 -39.43 57.09
C GLU A 510 18.91 -37.93 57.03
N ALA A 511 19.75 -37.18 56.31
CA ALA A 511 19.57 -35.73 56.19
C ALA A 511 18.18 -35.39 55.65
N ASN A 512 17.56 -34.37 56.26
CA ASN A 512 16.24 -33.86 55.88
C ASN A 512 15.07 -34.86 56.04
N VAL A 513 15.24 -35.85 56.93
CA VAL A 513 14.19 -36.79 57.36
C VAL A 513 13.89 -36.60 58.85
N CYS A 514 12.62 -36.55 59.25
CA CYS A 514 12.21 -36.51 60.65
C CYS A 514 12.37 -37.87 61.31
N ALA A 515 13.16 -37.92 62.39
CA ALA A 515 13.28 -39.13 63.21
C ALA A 515 13.59 -38.78 64.67
N CYS A 516 13.17 -39.66 65.58
CA CYS A 516 13.50 -39.58 67.00
C CYS A 516 14.81 -40.33 67.30
N THR A 517 15.70 -39.68 68.05
CA THR A 517 16.98 -40.28 68.48
C THR A 517 16.79 -41.03 69.80
N PRO A 518 16.97 -42.38 69.82
CA PRO A 518 16.79 -43.16 71.05
C PRO A 518 17.80 -42.77 72.13
N GLU A 519 17.36 -42.70 73.39
CA GLU A 519 18.24 -42.51 74.55
C GLU A 519 19.23 -43.68 74.73
N SER A 520 20.33 -43.51 75.46
CA SER A 520 21.29 -44.61 75.70
C SER A 520 20.69 -45.67 76.63
N ASN A 521 21.28 -46.87 76.68
CA ASN A 521 20.85 -47.89 77.64
C ASN A 521 20.99 -47.42 79.10
N GLN A 522 22.01 -46.60 79.39
CA GLN A 522 22.23 -46.06 80.74
C GLN A 522 21.17 -45.02 81.08
N ASP A 523 20.92 -44.06 80.19
CA ASP A 523 19.90 -43.02 80.41
C ASP A 523 18.51 -43.65 80.56
N PHE A 524 18.22 -44.71 79.79
CA PHE A 524 17.00 -45.49 79.93
C PHE A 524 16.88 -46.14 81.32
N CYS A 525 17.97 -46.70 81.85
CA CYS A 525 17.99 -47.30 83.20
C CYS A 525 17.87 -46.23 84.29
N ASP A 526 18.61 -45.14 84.19
CA ASP A 526 18.63 -44.02 85.14
C ASP A 526 17.25 -43.36 85.23
N ARG A 527 16.62 -43.07 84.08
CA ARG A 527 15.27 -42.49 84.00
C ARG A 527 14.23 -43.38 84.68
N ASN A 528 14.40 -44.69 84.64
CA ASN A 528 13.50 -45.67 85.26
C ASN A 528 13.95 -46.10 86.67
N GLY A 529 15.01 -45.48 87.21
CA GLY A 529 15.52 -45.73 88.56
C GLY A 529 16.01 -47.15 88.79
N LYS A 530 16.57 -47.81 87.77
CA LYS A 530 17.05 -49.20 87.82
C LYS A 530 18.57 -49.23 87.74
N ASP A 531 19.22 -49.93 88.67
CA ASP A 531 20.69 -50.02 88.78
C ASP A 531 21.22 -51.47 88.75
N CYS A 532 20.33 -52.47 88.66
CA CYS A 532 20.73 -53.86 88.48
C CYS A 532 19.73 -54.71 87.69
N GLY A 533 20.23 -55.78 87.05
CA GLY A 533 19.41 -56.78 86.38
C GLY A 533 18.74 -56.29 85.08
N SER A 534 17.98 -57.17 84.43
CA SER A 534 17.30 -56.85 83.16
C SER A 534 16.00 -56.08 83.41
N PHE A 535 15.82 -54.94 82.73
CA PHE A 535 14.60 -54.14 82.76
C PHE A 535 14.04 -53.97 81.34
N ALA A 536 12.71 -54.07 81.21
CA ALA A 536 11.98 -53.86 79.97
C ALA A 536 10.98 -52.72 80.13
N GLY A 537 10.95 -51.80 79.17
CA GLY A 537 10.12 -50.59 79.20
C GLY A 537 10.13 -49.84 77.87
N THR A 538 9.53 -48.65 77.82
CA THR A 538 9.47 -47.83 76.61
C THR A 538 10.47 -46.69 76.69
N ASP A 539 11.22 -46.45 75.63
CA ASP A 539 12.18 -45.35 75.57
C ASP A 539 11.53 -43.99 75.28
N ASN A 540 12.35 -42.95 75.25
CA ASN A 540 11.98 -41.57 74.91
C ASN A 540 11.37 -41.40 73.50
N CYS A 541 11.53 -42.39 72.61
CA CYS A 541 10.98 -42.42 71.26
C CYS A 541 9.73 -43.28 71.13
N GLY A 542 9.21 -43.83 72.24
CA GLY A 542 8.03 -44.68 72.24
C GLY A 542 8.30 -46.14 71.84
N ALA A 543 9.56 -46.53 71.63
CA ALA A 543 9.94 -47.89 71.27
C ALA A 543 10.13 -48.76 72.53
N ALA A 544 9.61 -49.99 72.48
CA ALA A 544 9.85 -50.97 73.54
C ALA A 544 11.31 -51.46 73.52
N ARG A 545 11.96 -51.46 74.68
CA ARG A 545 13.36 -51.87 74.86
C ARG A 545 13.54 -52.73 76.09
N THR A 546 14.51 -53.62 76.01
CA THR A 546 15.00 -54.43 77.13
C THR A 546 16.52 -54.27 77.22
N THR A 547 17.03 -53.86 78.37
CA THR A 547 18.48 -53.75 78.63
C THR A 547 18.81 -54.17 80.06
N ASN A 548 20.08 -54.51 80.30
CA ASN A 548 20.59 -54.79 81.63
C ASN A 548 21.07 -53.48 82.28
N CYS A 549 20.53 -53.17 83.46
CA CYS A 549 20.80 -51.93 84.19
C CYS A 549 21.96 -52.02 85.18
N GLY A 550 22.69 -53.15 85.22
CA GLY A 550 23.93 -53.29 85.99
C GLY A 550 23.95 -54.52 86.89
N SER A 551 24.89 -54.53 87.84
CA SER A 551 25.07 -55.59 88.84
C SER A 551 25.53 -55.01 90.17
N CYS A 552 25.01 -55.53 91.28
CA CYS A 552 25.32 -55.05 92.63
C CYS A 552 26.69 -55.51 93.13
N THR A 553 27.31 -54.70 94.00
CA THR A 553 28.55 -55.06 94.70
C THR A 553 28.24 -55.68 96.06
N SER A 554 28.90 -56.80 96.40
CA SER A 554 28.72 -57.47 97.70
C SER A 554 28.99 -56.49 98.87
N PRO A 555 28.15 -56.48 99.93
CA PRO A 555 27.12 -57.48 100.30
C PRO A 555 25.74 -57.27 99.66
N GLU A 556 25.56 -56.29 98.76
CA GLU A 556 24.26 -55.99 98.16
C GLU A 556 23.84 -57.04 97.13
N THR A 557 22.54 -57.28 97.05
CA THR A 557 21.93 -58.17 96.05
C THR A 557 20.85 -57.43 95.28
N CYS A 558 20.66 -57.82 94.02
CA CYS A 558 19.66 -57.18 93.15
C CYS A 558 18.25 -57.56 93.59
N GLY A 559 17.46 -56.58 94.02
CA GLY A 559 16.18 -56.77 94.68
C GLY A 559 16.27 -57.26 96.13
N GLY A 560 17.42 -57.04 96.79
CA GLY A 560 17.63 -57.36 98.21
C GLY A 560 17.03 -56.34 99.18
N GLY A 561 17.33 -56.46 100.47
CA GLY A 561 16.94 -55.50 101.51
C GLY A 561 15.65 -55.82 102.27
N ALA A 562 15.37 -55.04 103.31
CA ALA A 562 14.16 -55.19 104.14
C ALA A 562 12.85 -54.80 103.40
N SER A 563 12.97 -54.09 102.27
CA SER A 563 11.89 -53.82 101.31
C SER A 563 12.42 -54.07 99.88
N PRO A 564 12.11 -55.23 99.27
CA PRO A 564 12.70 -55.61 97.99
C PRO A 564 12.07 -54.83 96.83
N GLU A 565 12.79 -53.83 96.31
CA GLU A 565 12.45 -53.16 95.05
C GLU A 565 13.14 -53.87 93.87
N ALA A 566 12.35 -54.30 92.88
CA ALA A 566 12.90 -55.00 91.73
C ALA A 566 13.91 -54.11 90.96
N ASN A 567 15.04 -54.72 90.59
CA ASN A 567 16.11 -54.09 89.83
C ASN A 567 16.80 -52.92 90.56
N VAL A 568 16.78 -52.94 91.90
CA VAL A 568 17.50 -52.01 92.80
C VAL A 568 18.49 -52.78 93.70
N CYS A 569 19.71 -52.30 93.88
CA CYS A 569 20.70 -52.91 94.78
C CYS A 569 20.46 -52.59 96.26
N ALA A 570 20.45 -53.60 97.15
CA ALA A 570 20.36 -53.41 98.60
C ALA A 570 20.93 -54.58 99.43
N CYS A 571 21.35 -54.31 100.68
CA CYS A 571 21.88 -55.30 101.66
C CYS A 571 20.78 -55.85 102.59
N THR A 572 20.82 -57.15 102.90
CA THR A 572 19.89 -57.82 103.82
C THR A 572 20.50 -57.99 105.23
N PRO A 573 19.92 -57.38 106.29
CA PRO A 573 20.45 -57.48 107.65
C PRO A 573 20.39 -58.91 108.23
N GLU A 574 21.40 -59.28 109.04
CA GLU A 574 21.44 -60.54 109.81
C GLU A 574 20.39 -60.59 110.95
N SER A 575 20.14 -61.77 111.54
CA SER A 575 19.20 -61.91 112.67
C SER A 575 19.82 -61.47 114.01
N ASP A 576 19.00 -61.21 115.03
CA ASP A 576 19.51 -60.86 116.38
C ASP A 576 20.35 -61.98 117.00
N GLN A 577 20.01 -63.25 116.74
CA GLN A 577 20.77 -64.40 117.25
C GLN A 577 22.13 -64.51 116.57
N ASP A 578 22.16 -64.42 115.23
CA ASP A 578 23.41 -64.45 114.46
C ASP A 578 24.33 -63.29 114.86
N PHE A 579 23.73 -62.12 115.12
CA PHE A 579 24.44 -60.96 115.64
C PHE A 579 25.03 -61.22 117.05
N CYS A 580 24.28 -61.81 117.98
CA CYS A 580 24.78 -62.13 119.32
C CYS A 580 25.86 -63.22 119.31
N ASP A 581 25.65 -64.30 118.55
CA ASP A 581 26.60 -65.42 118.42
C ASP A 581 27.93 -64.95 117.84
N ARG A 582 27.87 -64.14 116.77
CA ARG A 582 29.06 -63.55 116.15
C ARG A 582 29.88 -62.70 117.12
N ASN A 583 29.23 -62.09 118.12
CA ASN A 583 29.88 -61.24 119.11
C ASN A 583 30.17 -61.95 120.45
N GLY A 584 29.89 -63.26 120.56
CA GLY A 584 30.22 -64.10 121.72
C GLY A 584 29.51 -63.67 123.02
N LYS A 585 28.21 -63.35 122.93
CA LYS A 585 27.40 -62.88 124.06
C LYS A 585 26.28 -63.87 124.36
N ASP A 586 26.22 -64.36 125.59
CA ASP A 586 25.29 -65.43 126.02
C ASP A 586 24.08 -64.90 126.78
N CYS A 587 24.19 -63.69 127.35
CA CYS A 587 23.12 -63.10 128.14
C CYS A 587 23.12 -61.57 128.10
N GLY A 588 22.00 -60.96 128.46
CA GLY A 588 21.83 -59.52 128.52
C GLY A 588 21.76 -58.85 127.15
N SER A 589 21.82 -57.51 127.13
CA SER A 589 21.74 -56.72 125.90
C SER A 589 23.13 -56.34 125.39
N PHE A 590 23.36 -56.46 124.08
CA PHE A 590 24.61 -56.09 123.41
C PHE A 590 24.34 -55.15 122.21
N ALA A 591 25.15 -54.10 122.09
CA ALA A 591 25.09 -53.14 120.99
C ALA A 591 26.38 -53.18 120.14
N GLY A 592 26.22 -53.17 118.82
CA GLY A 592 27.30 -53.32 117.84
C GLY A 592 26.81 -53.11 116.40
N THR A 593 27.67 -53.31 115.40
CA THR A 593 27.30 -53.18 113.98
C THR A 593 26.99 -54.52 113.34
N ASP A 594 25.91 -54.58 112.56
CA ASP A 594 25.50 -55.77 111.82
C ASP A 594 26.33 -56.03 110.55
N ASN A 595 26.02 -57.11 109.84
CA ASN A 595 26.65 -57.50 108.58
C ASN A 595 26.49 -56.49 107.42
N CYS A 596 25.52 -55.58 107.51
CA CYS A 596 25.30 -54.48 106.56
C CYS A 596 25.95 -53.16 107.03
N GLY A 597 26.70 -53.18 108.13
CA GLY A 597 27.37 -52.01 108.70
C GLY A 597 26.45 -51.09 109.50
N ALA A 598 25.19 -51.47 109.73
CA ALA A 598 24.24 -50.69 110.51
C ALA A 598 24.42 -50.97 112.01
N ALA A 599 24.43 -49.92 112.84
CA ALA A 599 24.45 -50.07 114.29
C ALA A 599 23.10 -50.61 114.79
N ARG A 600 23.11 -51.68 115.58
CA ARG A 600 21.92 -52.27 116.20
C ARG A 600 22.22 -52.75 117.63
N THR A 601 21.16 -52.91 118.41
CA THR A 601 21.20 -53.50 119.75
C THR A 601 20.34 -54.76 119.74
N ALA A 602 20.92 -55.90 120.10
CA ALA A 602 20.22 -57.18 120.22
C ALA A 602 20.19 -57.64 121.69
N SER A 603 19.21 -58.46 122.04
CA SER A 603 19.11 -59.10 123.35
C SER A 603 19.62 -60.54 123.24
N CYS A 604 20.76 -60.83 123.85
CA CYS A 604 21.47 -62.09 123.72
C CYS A 604 21.00 -63.18 124.70
N GLY A 605 19.89 -62.97 125.42
CA GLY A 605 19.23 -63.99 126.22
C GLY A 605 19.48 -63.87 127.74
N ASN A 606 19.18 -64.96 128.48
CA ASN A 606 19.37 -65.08 129.93
C ASN A 606 20.14 -66.37 130.25
N CYS A 607 20.83 -66.40 131.39
CA CYS A 607 21.56 -67.59 131.85
C CYS A 607 20.63 -68.76 132.19
N ALA A 608 21.06 -69.97 131.83
CA ALA A 608 20.22 -71.16 131.88
C ALA A 608 20.17 -71.81 133.28
N ASN A 609 21.20 -71.65 134.12
CA ASN A 609 21.30 -72.29 135.43
C ASN A 609 20.87 -71.35 136.57
N ALA A 610 20.12 -71.87 137.55
CA ALA A 610 19.56 -71.07 138.65
C ALA A 610 20.62 -70.50 139.62
N ASN A 611 21.82 -71.06 139.63
CA ASN A 611 22.96 -70.59 140.41
C ASN A 611 23.95 -69.73 139.58
N GLU A 612 23.62 -69.42 138.33
CA GLU A 612 24.42 -68.51 137.50
C GLU A 612 23.72 -67.15 137.36
N THR A 613 24.52 -66.09 137.43
CA THR A 613 24.07 -64.73 137.12
C THR A 613 24.81 -64.21 135.89
N CYS A 614 24.16 -63.32 135.12
CA CYS A 614 24.79 -62.71 133.95
C CYS A 614 25.89 -61.74 134.43
N GLY A 615 27.15 -62.10 134.18
CA GLY A 615 28.33 -61.45 134.75
C GLY A 615 28.83 -62.04 136.07
N GLY A 616 28.25 -63.15 136.58
CA GLY A 616 28.65 -63.81 137.82
C GLY A 616 29.94 -64.64 137.73
N GLY A 617 30.51 -65.03 138.88
CA GLY A 617 31.80 -65.74 139.00
C GLY A 617 32.96 -64.87 139.49
N ASP A 618 34.04 -65.49 140.00
CA ASP A 618 35.26 -64.78 140.41
C ASP A 618 36.49 -65.19 139.56
N PRO A 619 36.96 -64.34 138.62
CA PRO A 619 36.31 -63.11 138.15
C PRO A 619 35.30 -63.39 137.01
N GLY A 620 34.12 -62.76 137.03
CA GLY A 620 33.08 -62.87 135.99
C GLY A 620 33.24 -61.91 134.80
N GLU A 621 32.75 -62.29 133.60
CA GLU A 621 32.74 -61.46 132.38
C GLU A 621 31.32 -60.96 132.00
N ALA A 622 31.22 -59.70 131.57
CA ALA A 622 29.93 -59.09 131.21
C ALA A 622 29.27 -59.80 130.01
N ASN A 623 27.94 -60.00 130.13
CA ASN A 623 27.11 -60.66 129.12
C ASN A 623 27.47 -62.14 128.87
N VAL A 624 28.15 -62.77 129.84
CA VAL A 624 28.47 -64.20 129.93
C VAL A 624 27.97 -64.71 131.30
N CYS A 625 27.57 -65.96 131.42
CA CYS A 625 26.97 -66.53 132.65
C CYS A 625 28.00 -67.19 133.60
N GLY A 626 27.89 -67.01 134.94
CA GLY A 626 28.77 -67.67 135.95
C GLY A 626 28.23 -67.72 137.40
N CYS A 627 28.81 -68.59 138.27
CA CYS A 627 28.34 -68.98 139.64
C CYS A 627 28.98 -68.18 140.80
N ASP A 628 28.21 -67.79 141.83
CA ASP A 628 28.67 -67.04 143.02
C ASP A 628 28.77 -67.92 144.30
N PRO A 629 29.91 -67.92 145.05
CA PRO A 629 30.16 -68.82 146.19
C PRO A 629 29.38 -68.48 147.48
N GLU A 630 29.13 -69.47 148.34
CA GLU A 630 28.27 -69.35 149.55
C GLU A 630 28.95 -68.69 150.76
N ALA A 631 28.18 -68.03 151.63
CA ALA A 631 28.70 -67.33 152.81
C ALA A 631 28.96 -68.28 154.01
N GLN A 632 29.94 -67.93 154.85
CA GLN A 632 30.38 -68.74 156.00
C GLN A 632 29.24 -69.13 156.97
N THR A 633 28.31 -68.21 157.26
CA THR A 633 27.19 -68.46 158.17
C THR A 633 26.26 -69.54 157.62
N ASP A 634 25.96 -69.45 156.33
CA ASP A 634 25.03 -70.34 155.63
C ASP A 634 25.67 -71.72 155.45
N PHE A 635 26.98 -71.76 155.24
CA PHE A 635 27.77 -72.99 155.25
C PHE A 635 27.70 -73.72 156.61
N CYS A 636 27.98 -73.03 157.72
CA CYS A 636 27.96 -73.65 159.05
C CYS A 636 26.55 -74.11 159.46
N GLU A 637 25.51 -73.32 159.15
CA GLU A 637 24.11 -73.69 159.42
C GLU A 637 23.68 -74.92 158.63
N ARG A 638 24.02 -74.99 157.34
CA ARG A 638 23.71 -76.14 156.48
C ARG A 638 24.29 -77.45 157.02
N LEU A 639 25.46 -77.39 157.65
CA LEU A 639 26.13 -78.57 158.22
C LEU A 639 25.67 -78.93 159.63
N GLY A 640 24.92 -78.05 160.31
CA GLY A 640 24.34 -78.33 161.63
C GLY A 640 25.36 -78.51 162.76
N VAL A 641 26.56 -77.97 162.60
CA VAL A 641 27.71 -78.15 163.50
C VAL A 641 27.99 -76.88 164.32
N CYS A 642 28.38 -77.04 165.57
CA CYS A 642 28.83 -75.94 166.42
C CYS A 642 30.11 -76.35 167.17
N GLY A 643 31.10 -75.46 167.25
CA GLY A 643 32.44 -75.79 167.74
C GLY A 643 33.53 -75.53 166.70
N ALA A 644 34.69 -76.18 166.85
CA ALA A 644 35.88 -75.91 166.04
C ALA A 644 35.66 -76.05 164.51
N ALA A 645 36.60 -75.54 163.71
CA ALA A 645 36.46 -75.38 162.25
C ALA A 645 36.11 -76.67 161.47
N VAL A 646 35.24 -76.53 160.47
CA VAL A 646 34.71 -77.60 159.60
C VAL A 646 35.01 -77.32 158.14
N THR A 647 35.39 -78.35 157.39
CA THR A 647 35.70 -78.31 155.95
C THR A 647 34.69 -79.15 155.17
N ASP A 648 34.09 -78.58 154.12
CA ASP A 648 33.12 -79.20 153.19
C ASP A 648 33.00 -78.35 151.91
N ASN A 649 32.30 -78.82 150.87
CA ASN A 649 32.07 -78.08 149.63
C ASN A 649 30.96 -77.03 149.76
N ASP A 650 31.14 -75.89 149.11
CA ASP A 650 30.12 -74.86 148.93
C ASP A 650 29.09 -75.18 147.82
N ILE A 651 28.09 -74.30 147.61
CA ILE A 651 27.06 -74.49 146.57
C ILE A 651 27.58 -74.42 145.12
N CYS A 652 28.75 -73.82 144.90
CA CYS A 652 29.42 -73.84 143.61
C CYS A 652 30.34 -75.07 143.46
N GLY A 653 30.39 -75.95 144.47
CA GLY A 653 31.13 -77.21 144.47
C GLY A 653 32.59 -77.08 144.89
N ASN A 654 33.00 -75.97 145.50
CA ASN A 654 34.38 -75.72 145.92
C ASN A 654 34.58 -76.09 147.40
N GLU A 655 35.66 -76.78 147.74
CA GLU A 655 35.97 -77.15 149.13
C GLU A 655 36.42 -75.92 149.92
N VAL A 656 35.68 -75.57 150.98
CA VAL A 656 35.92 -74.42 151.85
C VAL A 656 35.99 -74.86 153.32
N THR A 657 36.75 -74.13 154.13
CA THR A 657 36.89 -74.39 155.58
C THR A 657 36.45 -73.17 156.37
N PHE A 658 35.52 -73.34 157.31
CA PHE A 658 34.96 -72.26 158.11
C PHE A 658 34.92 -72.60 159.60
N ASP A 659 35.12 -71.59 160.46
CA ASP A 659 35.08 -71.71 161.92
C ASP A 659 33.65 -71.47 162.44
N CYS A 660 33.03 -72.50 163.02
CA CYS A 660 31.64 -72.45 163.49
C CYS A 660 31.54 -72.24 165.02
N SER A 661 32.61 -71.81 165.68
CA SER A 661 32.67 -71.69 167.16
C SER A 661 31.83 -70.55 167.75
N ALA A 662 31.42 -69.57 166.93
CA ALA A 662 30.58 -68.44 167.36
C ALA A 662 29.07 -68.74 167.34
N VAL A 663 28.66 -69.94 166.90
CA VAL A 663 27.24 -70.28 166.72
C VAL A 663 26.66 -70.87 168.01
N ALA A 664 25.79 -70.12 168.68
CA ALA A 664 25.03 -70.62 169.84
C ALA A 664 23.86 -71.50 169.36
N CYS A 665 23.79 -72.77 169.80
CA CYS A 665 22.62 -73.65 169.57
C CYS A 665 21.34 -72.91 169.99
N LEU A 666 20.47 -72.58 169.03
CA LEU A 666 19.24 -71.81 169.28
C LEU A 666 18.29 -72.60 170.20
N GLY A 667 18.34 -72.34 171.51
CA GLY A 667 17.34 -72.77 172.50
C GLY A 667 17.78 -73.69 173.64
N GLN A 668 19.08 -74.05 173.76
CA GLN A 668 19.63 -74.76 174.93
C GLN A 668 20.99 -74.15 175.33
N LEU A 669 21.29 -74.10 176.62
CA LEU A 669 22.42 -73.34 177.19
C LEU A 669 23.79 -74.07 177.20
N SER A 670 23.92 -75.23 176.57
CA SER A 670 25.25 -75.87 176.38
C SER A 670 25.23 -76.97 175.32
N CYS A 671 26.29 -77.03 174.50
CA CYS A 671 26.67 -78.24 173.75
C CYS A 671 26.76 -79.41 174.72
N ASP A 672 26.26 -80.57 174.32
CA ASP A 672 26.51 -81.77 175.12
C ASP A 672 27.97 -82.25 174.95
N THR A 673 28.35 -83.27 175.70
CA THR A 673 29.73 -83.77 175.72
C THR A 673 30.18 -84.42 174.41
N ASN A 674 29.33 -84.49 173.38
CA ASN A 674 29.64 -85.00 172.05
C ASN A 674 29.74 -83.90 170.97
N GLU A 675 29.74 -82.62 171.36
CA GLU A 675 29.74 -81.47 170.41
C GLU A 675 28.48 -81.43 169.51
N GLU A 676 27.37 -81.98 170.01
CA GLU A 676 26.03 -81.96 169.39
C GLU A 676 25.00 -81.25 170.32
N CYS A 677 23.92 -80.69 169.76
CA CYS A 677 22.87 -80.01 170.56
C CYS A 677 21.75 -81.01 170.95
N SER A 678 21.45 -81.24 172.25
CA SER A 678 20.33 -82.11 172.71
C SER A 678 19.32 -81.40 173.65
N CYS A 679 18.07 -81.88 173.75
CA CYS A 679 16.92 -81.15 174.37
C CYS A 679 16.12 -82.02 175.37
N THR A 680 15.99 -81.60 176.64
CA THR A 680 15.40 -82.43 177.74
C THR A 680 14.13 -81.89 178.43
N ASP A 681 13.49 -80.79 178.02
CA ASP A 681 12.22 -80.34 178.63
C ASP A 681 11.41 -79.42 177.69
N CYS A 682 10.21 -79.81 177.26
CA CYS A 682 9.22 -78.89 176.66
C CYS A 682 7.80 -79.24 177.15
N SER A 683 7.16 -78.27 177.81
CA SER A 683 5.83 -78.31 178.44
C SER A 683 4.67 -77.96 177.48
N ALA A 684 3.44 -78.16 177.95
CA ALA A 684 2.16 -78.28 177.21
C ALA A 684 1.84 -77.25 176.10
N CYS A 685 1.40 -77.75 174.92
CA CYS A 685 0.84 -77.00 173.79
C CYS A 685 -0.67 -77.31 173.59
N ASP A 686 -1.49 -76.36 173.12
CA ASP A 686 -2.92 -76.59 172.76
C ASP A 686 -3.06 -77.38 171.44
N THR A 687 -4.05 -78.30 171.39
CA THR A 687 -4.30 -79.21 170.26
C THR A 687 -4.51 -78.48 168.94
N GLY A 688 -3.72 -78.82 167.93
CA GLY A 688 -3.80 -78.27 166.57
C GLY A 688 -2.88 -77.08 166.28
N THR A 689 -2.06 -76.65 167.25
CA THR A 689 -0.99 -75.65 167.04
C THR A 689 0.36 -76.33 166.78
N ARG A 690 1.20 -75.73 165.92
CA ARG A 690 2.55 -76.20 165.59
C ARG A 690 3.49 -75.88 166.75
N CYS A 691 4.11 -76.89 167.35
CA CYS A 691 5.14 -76.70 168.36
C CYS A 691 6.52 -76.64 167.68
N ILE A 692 7.30 -75.61 168.02
CA ILE A 692 8.60 -75.31 167.40
C ILE A 692 9.67 -75.88 168.33
N LYS A 693 10.33 -76.97 167.92
CA LYS A 693 11.65 -77.30 168.45
C LYS A 693 12.65 -76.45 167.65
N GLY A 694 13.70 -75.93 168.31
CA GLY A 694 14.64 -74.93 167.78
C GLY A 694 15.52 -75.34 166.59
N ASP A 695 15.07 -76.29 165.79
CA ASP A 695 15.53 -76.54 164.43
C ASP A 695 14.30 -76.89 163.59
N SER A 696 14.28 -76.46 162.34
CA SER A 696 13.15 -76.30 161.41
C SER A 696 12.39 -77.59 161.03
N SER A 697 12.47 -78.65 161.84
CA SER A 697 11.77 -79.91 161.66
C SER A 697 10.40 -79.88 162.37
N TYR A 698 9.34 -79.83 161.56
CA TYR A 698 7.95 -79.70 161.98
C TYR A 698 7.38 -81.02 162.52
N GLY A 699 7.01 -81.05 163.80
CA GLY A 699 6.20 -82.10 164.44
C GLY A 699 4.78 -81.62 164.77
N THR A 700 3.82 -82.53 164.90
CA THR A 700 2.41 -82.22 165.27
C THR A 700 2.08 -82.70 166.67
N CYS A 701 1.49 -81.83 167.50
CA CYS A 701 1.05 -82.22 168.84
C CYS A 701 -0.03 -83.31 168.79
N ASN A 702 0.19 -84.40 169.54
CA ASN A 702 -0.80 -85.46 169.68
C ASN A 702 -1.93 -85.05 170.64
N ALA A 703 -3.01 -85.83 170.71
CA ALA A 703 -4.18 -85.55 171.54
C ALA A 703 -3.90 -85.47 173.06
N GLY A 704 -2.68 -85.80 173.50
CA GLY A 704 -2.22 -85.73 174.89
C GLY A 704 -1.34 -84.52 175.24
N GLY A 705 -1.08 -83.60 174.30
CA GLY A 705 -0.32 -82.37 174.57
C GLY A 705 1.21 -82.48 174.45
N ASN A 706 1.75 -83.56 173.86
CA ASN A 706 3.19 -83.72 173.58
C ASN A 706 3.50 -83.41 172.11
N CYS A 707 4.62 -82.70 171.84
CA CYS A 707 5.11 -82.45 170.49
C CYS A 707 5.88 -83.68 169.97
N ASN A 708 5.46 -84.21 168.82
CA ASN A 708 5.95 -85.46 168.22
C ASN A 708 6.56 -85.19 166.85
#